data_AF-A0A9E0ULI2-F1
#
_entry.id   AF-A0A9E0ULI2-F1
#
_cell.length_a   1.000
_cell.length_b   1.000
_cell.length_c   1.000
_cell.angle_alpha   90.00
_cell.angle_beta   90.00
_cell.angle_gamma   90.00
#
_symmetry.space_group_name_H-M   'P 1'
#
loop_
_entity.id
_entity.type
_entity.pdbx_description
1 polymer ?
#
loop_
_entity_poly.entity_id
_entity_poly.type
_entity_poly.pdbx_seq_one_letter_code
_entity_poly.pdbx_strand_id
1 'polypeptide(L)'
;MKKIVTLLIFGLMSLASCTEYDEVAMWNKNEDMGSRLAALERLCDRMNTNIASLQRIVEALQANDYVTGVAPVVENGETIGYTISFSRSGPVTIYHGKDGQSGATPVIGVKQDTDGLYYWTLDGEWLEDSRGDRVVAQGPAGRSAYELAVENGYRGTLEEWLASLNGNNGRSAYELAVENGYRGTEEEWLASLKGTAGDKGDDGNTPKLKIENGYWYVSYGDDDNWVQLGQATGEDGRPGQDGDSMFSDIDVSDPDFVVLTLAETGERIGLPRYREKFDLLFEKSDTEKVKEMEIACGAGETAEVRYELTPAGAQVAIECISHSAYKVSVDEGDRRILVSAPDDPAAVADPRSEILVFASDDERTIMRKLVVKQAKYIRYRATEQLRVTSESFPGDPYFWGEECEFIDGLSSYDPVTGEGKWGYTGTVTQVESGAFSGETALRSLALPEGIEYIGSNAFNNSGLEEIVLPETLVEIDQFAFSKTRLTEVVIPGSVELLRASAFEGKSNGGSPLEKVVFEGNKIRELELRTFSYCDRLKEIALPEGLESIGYNAFDGCGALERIDIPASVTYVGEAAFVYCTGLKEAVIGDGVAEIAKRAFAECTALKRVVIGRGIRRIGDMAFNTRSSRDQMTLESVTVLFDDISSGDFPVLESGQRGVFPKPGGWDPVSYKIYVPRGTGATYRAKWADYDSLIQEK
;
A
#
# COMPACT_ATOMS: atom_id res chain seq x y z
N MET A 1 -49.49 24.21 65.27
CA MET A 1 -49.59 23.03 66.16
C MET A 1 -48.45 22.08 65.78
N LYS A 2 -47.70 21.52 66.76
CA LYS A 2 -46.69 20.44 66.61
C LYS A 2 -45.61 20.65 65.52
N LYS A 3 -44.38 21.00 65.90
CA LYS A 3 -43.30 20.08 66.36
C LYS A 3 -42.77 19.24 65.17
N ILE A 4 -41.46 19.14 64.91
CA ILE A 4 -40.36 19.11 65.90
C ILE A 4 -39.01 19.43 65.22
N VAL A 5 -38.13 20.21 65.89
CA VAL A 5 -36.65 19.99 66.02
C VAL A 5 -35.78 20.13 64.74
N THR A 6 -34.64 20.83 64.71
CA THR A 6 -33.80 21.49 65.76
C THR A 6 -32.74 22.39 65.08
N LEU A 7 -32.56 23.67 65.49
CA LEU A 7 -31.45 24.19 66.35
C LEU A 7 -30.05 24.16 65.65
N LEU A 8 -29.06 25.06 65.84
CA LEU A 8 -28.73 26.10 66.84
C LEU A 8 -27.87 27.20 66.15
N ILE A 9 -28.24 28.48 66.24
CA ILE A 9 -27.62 29.52 67.11
C ILE A 9 -26.29 30.12 66.60
N PHE A 10 -26.41 31.35 66.09
CA PHE A 10 -25.41 32.43 66.21
C PHE A 10 -25.07 32.67 67.69
N GLY A 11 -23.85 33.12 68.00
CA GLY A 11 -23.42 33.46 69.37
C GLY A 11 -24.49 34.21 70.18
N LEU A 12 -24.77 33.69 71.38
CA LEU A 12 -25.89 34.04 72.28
C LEU A 12 -26.24 35.53 72.42
N MET A 13 -27.56 35.78 72.55
CA MET A 13 -28.19 36.84 73.37
C MET A 13 -27.99 38.31 72.92
N SER A 14 -28.85 39.30 73.18
CA SER A 14 -30.23 39.40 73.73
C SER A 14 -30.73 40.85 73.50
N LEU A 15 -31.98 41.30 73.73
CA LEU A 15 -33.23 40.70 74.25
C LEU A 15 -34.46 41.46 73.67
N ALA A 16 -35.64 40.95 73.98
CA ALA A 16 -36.99 41.56 73.99
C ALA A 16 -37.08 42.98 74.62
N SER A 17 -38.09 43.84 74.41
CA SER A 17 -39.43 43.68 73.78
C SER A 17 -40.19 45.02 73.64
N CYS A 18 -41.14 45.08 72.69
CA CYS A 18 -42.40 45.87 72.70
C CYS A 18 -42.32 47.42 72.66
N THR A 19 -43.25 48.18 72.06
CA THR A 19 -44.47 47.96 71.22
C THR A 19 -44.36 48.87 69.97
N GLU A 20 -45.19 48.87 68.92
CA GLU A 20 -46.58 48.43 68.67
C GLU A 20 -46.73 48.16 67.15
N TYR A 21 -47.57 47.20 66.72
CA TYR A 21 -47.60 46.69 65.34
C TYR A 21 -48.98 46.88 64.67
N ASP A 22 -49.02 47.38 63.44
CA ASP A 22 -50.25 47.51 62.62
C ASP A 22 -50.36 46.34 61.62
N GLU A 23 -51.22 45.36 61.95
CA GLU A 23 -51.33 44.11 61.19
C GLU A 23 -52.10 44.24 59.87
N VAL A 24 -52.93 45.28 59.68
CA VAL A 24 -53.75 45.43 58.46
C VAL A 24 -52.92 46.03 57.32
N ALA A 25 -52.01 46.96 57.63
CA ALA A 25 -51.06 47.50 56.66
C ALA A 25 -50.04 46.46 56.16
N MET A 26 -49.78 45.39 56.94
CA MET A 26 -48.93 44.28 56.52
C MET A 26 -49.65 43.29 55.60
N TRP A 27 -50.93 42.97 55.82
CA TRP A 27 -51.64 41.99 54.98
C TRP A 27 -51.73 42.41 53.51
N ASN A 28 -52.12 43.66 53.24
CA ASN A 28 -52.16 44.19 51.86
C ASN A 28 -50.76 44.35 51.23
N LYS A 29 -49.69 44.43 52.04
CA LYS A 29 -48.31 44.37 51.53
C LYS A 29 -47.82 42.94 51.28
N ASN A 30 -48.41 41.92 51.91
CA ASN A 30 -47.88 40.56 51.85
C ASN A 30 -48.40 39.75 50.63
N GLU A 31 -49.68 39.90 50.24
CA GLU A 31 -50.17 39.35 48.96
C GLU A 31 -49.53 40.08 47.76
N ASP A 32 -49.31 41.38 47.90
CA ASP A 32 -48.58 42.21 46.93
C ASP A 32 -47.08 41.82 46.86
N MET A 33 -46.39 41.61 47.99
CA MET A 33 -45.01 41.10 48.01
C MET A 33 -44.88 39.68 47.49
N GLY A 34 -45.81 38.77 47.78
CA GLY A 34 -45.78 37.41 47.25
C GLY A 34 -45.99 37.38 45.73
N SER A 35 -46.94 38.19 45.23
CA SER A 35 -47.21 38.36 43.80
C SER A 35 -46.07 39.07 43.08
N ARG A 36 -45.47 40.10 43.69
CA ARG A 36 -44.31 40.82 43.15
C ARG A 36 -43.03 40.01 43.22
N LEU A 37 -42.79 39.22 44.27
CA LEU A 37 -41.62 38.35 44.35
C LEU A 37 -41.75 37.23 43.32
N ALA A 38 -42.91 36.58 43.20
CA ALA A 38 -43.14 35.59 42.14
C ALA A 38 -43.19 36.23 40.73
N ALA A 39 -43.48 37.53 40.61
CA ALA A 39 -43.32 38.26 39.35
C ALA A 39 -41.84 38.55 39.08
N LEU A 40 -41.08 39.00 40.08
CA LEU A 40 -39.65 39.34 40.03
C LEU A 40 -38.76 38.11 39.85
N GLU A 41 -39.12 36.95 40.41
CA GLU A 41 -38.48 35.66 40.17
C GLU A 41 -38.75 35.22 38.72
N ARG A 42 -39.99 35.32 38.25
CA ARG A 42 -40.33 35.19 36.81
C ARG A 42 -39.84 36.37 35.96
N LEU A 43 -39.25 37.40 36.55
CA LEU A 43 -38.55 38.50 35.89
C LEU A 43 -37.03 38.33 36.04
N CYS A 44 -36.57 37.33 36.80
CA CYS A 44 -35.17 36.90 36.94
C CYS A 44 -34.87 35.67 36.07
N ASP A 45 -35.80 34.71 35.97
CA ASP A 45 -35.54 33.42 35.34
C ASP A 45 -35.37 33.49 33.82
N ARG A 46 -36.21 34.24 33.09
CA ARG A 46 -36.04 34.44 31.65
C ARG A 46 -34.77 35.29 31.34
N MET A 47 -34.08 35.83 32.36
CA MET A 47 -32.96 36.81 32.24
C MET A 47 -31.74 36.00 31.84
N ASN A 48 -31.54 35.04 32.73
CA ASN A 48 -30.57 34.00 32.69
C ASN A 48 -30.87 33.09 31.50
N THR A 49 -32.13 32.96 31.04
CA THR A 49 -32.47 32.21 29.82
C THR A 49 -31.87 32.83 28.55
N ASN A 50 -32.01 34.13 28.29
CA ASN A 50 -31.44 34.74 27.08
C ASN A 50 -29.90 34.67 27.09
N ILE A 51 -29.26 34.88 28.25
CA ILE A 51 -27.80 34.79 28.40
C ILE A 51 -27.28 33.34 28.41
N ALA A 52 -28.00 32.38 28.98
CA ALA A 52 -27.66 30.95 28.88
C ALA A 52 -27.87 30.41 27.46
N SER A 53 -28.84 30.94 26.72
CA SER A 53 -28.99 30.66 25.29
C SER A 53 -27.81 31.21 24.49
N LEU A 54 -27.38 32.45 24.74
CA LEU A 54 -26.16 33.03 24.15
C LEU A 54 -24.90 32.23 24.48
N GLN A 55 -24.72 31.83 25.74
CA GLN A 55 -23.61 30.98 26.15
C GLN A 55 -23.64 29.64 25.40
N ARG A 56 -24.80 28.99 25.28
CA ARG A 56 -24.95 27.74 24.53
C ARG A 56 -24.73 27.89 23.02
N ILE A 57 -25.02 29.06 22.44
CA ILE A 57 -24.68 29.37 21.04
C ILE A 57 -23.16 29.50 20.89
N VAL A 58 -22.49 30.18 21.83
CA VAL A 58 -21.02 30.30 21.82
C VAL A 58 -20.34 28.95 22.05
N GLU A 59 -20.83 28.13 22.99
CA GLU A 59 -20.37 26.75 23.19
C GLU A 59 -20.55 25.89 21.93
N ALA A 60 -21.68 26.04 21.22
CA ALA A 60 -21.93 25.35 19.95
C ALA A 60 -20.95 25.81 18.85
N LEU A 61 -20.74 27.13 18.69
CA LEU A 61 -19.77 27.68 17.74
C LEU A 61 -18.34 27.20 18.04
N GLN A 62 -17.90 27.26 19.30
CA GLN A 62 -16.61 26.73 19.75
C GLN A 62 -16.45 25.23 19.43
N ALA A 63 -17.53 24.44 19.51
CA ALA A 63 -17.54 23.02 19.20
C ALA A 63 -17.58 22.70 17.68
N ASN A 64 -17.47 23.72 16.81
CA ASN A 64 -17.70 23.62 15.37
C ASN A 64 -19.05 22.94 15.05
N ASP A 65 -20.11 23.42 15.71
CA ASP A 65 -21.47 22.94 15.55
C ASP A 65 -22.31 23.91 14.70
N TYR A 66 -23.03 23.36 13.73
CA TYR A 66 -23.65 24.13 12.65
C TYR A 66 -25.16 24.27 12.87
N VAL A 67 -25.74 25.39 12.44
CA VAL A 67 -27.19 25.61 12.51
C VAL A 67 -27.91 24.71 11.51
N THR A 68 -28.83 23.86 11.98
CA THR A 68 -29.63 22.92 11.18
C THR A 68 -31.06 23.41 10.92
N GLY A 69 -31.52 24.44 11.62
CA GLY A 69 -32.82 25.07 11.37
C GLY A 69 -33.12 26.20 12.34
N VAL A 70 -34.05 27.08 11.95
CA VAL A 70 -34.56 28.17 12.78
C VAL A 70 -36.09 28.17 12.72
N ALA A 71 -36.75 28.20 13.87
CA ALA A 71 -38.21 28.21 13.99
C ALA A 71 -38.67 29.40 14.84
N PRO A 72 -39.66 30.20 14.41
CA PRO A 72 -40.19 31.31 15.20
C PRO A 72 -40.96 30.80 16.43
N VAL A 73 -40.82 31.49 17.54
CA VAL A 73 -41.61 31.28 18.76
C VAL A 73 -42.74 32.31 18.77
N VAL A 74 -43.98 31.82 18.72
CA VAL A 74 -45.16 32.68 18.54
C VAL A 74 -46.04 32.60 19.79
N GLU A 75 -46.38 33.76 20.36
CA GLU A 75 -47.33 33.89 21.46
C GLU A 75 -48.38 34.96 21.10
N ASN A 76 -49.66 34.67 21.33
CA ASN A 76 -50.80 35.53 20.97
C ASN A 76 -50.89 35.99 19.49
N GLY A 77 -50.12 35.38 18.58
CA GLY A 77 -50.07 35.72 17.16
C GLY A 77 -48.87 36.59 16.76
N GLU A 78 -48.04 37.01 17.72
CA GLU A 78 -46.83 37.80 17.50
C GLU A 78 -45.57 36.93 17.73
N THR A 79 -44.49 37.21 16.99
CA THR A 79 -43.23 36.45 17.09
C THR A 79 -42.37 37.02 18.21
N ILE A 80 -42.33 36.33 19.34
CA ILE A 80 -41.64 36.73 20.56
C ILE A 80 -40.21 36.17 20.68
N GLY A 81 -39.73 35.48 19.64
CA GLY A 81 -38.38 34.92 19.63
C GLY A 81 -38.16 33.88 18.53
N TYR A 82 -37.01 33.21 18.57
CA TYR A 82 -36.62 32.15 17.65
C TYR A 82 -35.92 31.00 18.37
N THR A 83 -36.21 29.77 17.95
CA THR A 83 -35.46 28.58 18.35
C THR A 83 -34.51 28.17 17.23
N ILE A 84 -33.21 28.18 17.53
CA ILE A 84 -32.12 27.78 16.66
C ILE A 84 -31.74 26.34 17.01
N SER A 85 -31.83 25.44 16.03
CA SER A 85 -31.40 24.05 16.13
C SER A 85 -29.97 23.91 15.62
N PHE A 86 -29.16 23.08 16.30
CA PHE A 86 -27.79 22.78 15.92
C PHE A 86 -27.63 21.31 15.50
N SER A 87 -26.47 20.92 14.99
CA SER A 87 -26.21 19.57 14.47
C SER A 87 -25.80 18.56 15.54
N ARG A 88 -25.22 19.02 16.66
CA ARG A 88 -24.74 18.18 17.78
C ARG A 88 -25.36 18.61 19.11
N SER A 89 -25.52 19.92 19.30
CA SER A 89 -26.05 20.54 20.51
C SER A 89 -27.57 20.57 20.49
N GLY A 90 -28.20 20.44 21.66
CA GLY A 90 -29.65 20.61 21.79
C GLY A 90 -30.08 22.02 21.37
N PRO A 91 -31.31 22.21 20.88
CA PRO A 91 -31.78 23.50 20.38
C PRO A 91 -31.74 24.60 21.45
N VAL A 92 -31.55 25.83 20.99
CA VAL A 92 -31.40 27.04 21.80
C VAL A 92 -32.50 28.02 21.43
N THR A 93 -33.22 28.56 22.42
CA THR A 93 -34.31 29.52 22.19
C THR A 93 -33.91 30.91 22.69
N ILE A 94 -34.00 31.90 21.80
CA ILE A 94 -33.79 33.32 22.08
C ILE A 94 -35.17 34.00 22.08
N TYR A 95 -35.42 34.90 23.04
CA TYR A 95 -36.64 35.71 23.08
C TYR A 95 -36.33 37.19 22.81
N HIS A 96 -37.23 37.86 22.08
CA HIS A 96 -37.17 39.31 21.84
C HIS A 96 -37.57 40.08 23.10
N GLY A 97 -36.81 41.15 23.41
CA GLY A 97 -37.18 42.12 24.45
C GLY A 97 -38.47 42.88 24.10
N LYS A 98 -39.22 43.30 25.11
CA LYS A 98 -40.56 43.89 24.93
C LYS A 98 -40.49 45.41 24.72
N ASP A 99 -40.82 45.86 23.51
CA ASP A 99 -41.08 47.26 23.12
C ASP A 99 -40.00 48.30 23.52
N GLY A 100 -39.00 48.51 22.65
CA GLY A 100 -37.91 49.45 22.91
C GLY A 100 -38.34 50.93 23.03
N GLN A 101 -38.04 51.55 24.18
CA GLN A 101 -37.87 53.00 24.36
C GLN A 101 -36.78 53.28 25.42
N SER A 102 -35.85 54.19 25.12
CA SER A 102 -34.67 54.45 25.95
C SER A 102 -34.99 55.08 27.32
N GLY A 103 -34.41 54.52 28.39
CA GLY A 103 -34.44 55.05 29.76
C GLY A 103 -33.05 55.48 30.25
N ALA A 104 -32.96 56.47 31.15
CA ALA A 104 -31.69 57.06 31.58
C ALA A 104 -31.04 56.30 32.76
N THR A 105 -29.75 56.01 32.63
CA THR A 105 -28.90 55.32 33.63
C THR A 105 -28.37 56.30 34.70
N PRO A 106 -28.38 55.96 36.00
CA PRO A 106 -27.59 56.68 37.01
C PRO A 106 -26.08 56.43 36.79
N VAL A 107 -25.23 57.39 37.18
CA VAL A 107 -23.81 57.40 36.79
C VAL A 107 -22.89 57.32 37.99
N ILE A 108 -22.18 56.19 38.14
CA ILE A 108 -21.05 56.06 39.07
C ILE A 108 -19.80 56.68 38.44
N GLY A 109 -19.02 57.41 39.22
CA GLY A 109 -17.80 58.09 38.79
C GLY A 109 -16.67 57.99 39.81
N VAL A 110 -15.53 58.59 39.48
CA VAL A 110 -14.35 58.65 40.35
C VAL A 110 -13.78 60.07 40.31
N LYS A 111 -13.41 60.61 41.46
CA LYS A 111 -12.93 61.99 41.61
C LYS A 111 -11.76 62.03 42.59
N GLN A 112 -10.76 62.87 42.29
CA GLN A 112 -9.57 63.03 43.15
C GLN A 112 -9.84 64.06 44.24
N ASP A 113 -9.43 63.77 45.47
CA ASP A 113 -9.47 64.77 46.56
C ASP A 113 -8.09 65.44 46.75
N THR A 114 -8.06 66.46 47.60
CA THR A 114 -6.91 67.32 47.91
C THR A 114 -5.72 66.62 48.58
N ASP A 115 -5.89 65.37 49.02
CA ASP A 115 -4.83 64.48 49.49
C ASP A 115 -4.13 63.69 48.36
N GLY A 116 -4.64 63.79 47.13
CA GLY A 116 -4.07 63.18 45.93
C GLY A 116 -4.57 61.76 45.63
N LEU A 117 -5.49 61.21 46.43
CA LEU A 117 -6.10 59.90 46.18
C LEU A 117 -7.42 60.05 45.40
N TYR A 118 -7.77 59.01 44.64
CA TYR A 118 -9.04 58.90 43.92
C TYR A 118 -10.09 58.17 44.76
N TYR A 119 -11.31 58.68 44.77
CA TYR A 119 -12.46 58.16 45.52
C TYR A 119 -13.70 58.04 44.63
N TRP A 120 -14.58 57.09 44.95
CA TRP A 120 -15.82 56.83 44.21
C TRP A 120 -16.90 57.91 44.44
N THR A 121 -17.75 58.11 43.44
CA THR A 121 -18.91 59.04 43.46
C THR A 121 -20.14 58.38 42.82
N LEU A 122 -21.36 58.74 43.22
CA LEU A 122 -22.62 58.37 42.56
C LEU A 122 -23.36 59.65 42.15
N ASP A 123 -23.77 59.74 40.88
CA ASP A 123 -24.40 60.91 40.24
C ASP A 123 -23.64 62.24 40.46
N GLY A 124 -22.31 62.15 40.64
CA GLY A 124 -21.39 63.27 40.86
C GLY A 124 -21.06 63.60 42.31
N GLU A 125 -21.75 63.00 43.29
CA GLU A 125 -21.55 63.21 44.73
C GLU A 125 -20.72 62.07 45.36
N TRP A 126 -19.98 62.37 46.44
CA TRP A 126 -19.05 61.41 47.06
C TRP A 126 -19.73 60.17 47.64
N LEU A 127 -19.14 59.00 47.43
CA LEU A 127 -19.60 57.74 48.01
C LEU A 127 -18.95 57.51 49.38
N GLU A 128 -19.77 57.49 50.43
CA GLU A 128 -19.36 57.37 51.84
C GLU A 128 -19.91 56.09 52.49
N ASP A 129 -19.19 55.53 53.46
CA ASP A 129 -19.62 54.36 54.23
C ASP A 129 -20.63 54.73 55.34
N SER A 130 -21.18 53.73 56.04
CA SER A 130 -22.18 53.93 57.09
C SER A 130 -21.68 54.60 58.39
N ARG A 131 -20.42 55.08 58.41
CA ARG A 131 -19.82 55.89 59.47
C ARG A 131 -19.38 57.28 58.97
N GLY A 132 -19.41 57.53 57.66
CA GLY A 132 -19.09 58.82 57.03
C GLY A 132 -17.69 58.92 56.43
N ASP A 133 -16.99 57.81 56.21
CA ASP A 133 -15.67 57.81 55.54
C ASP A 133 -15.79 57.53 54.03
N ARG A 134 -15.00 58.22 53.19
CA ARG A 134 -15.03 58.07 51.71
C ARG A 134 -14.27 56.84 51.20
N VAL A 135 -14.77 56.23 50.12
CA VAL A 135 -14.25 54.97 49.56
C VAL A 135 -13.17 55.18 48.48
N VAL A 136 -11.94 54.71 48.74
CA VAL A 136 -10.74 54.85 47.86
C VAL A 136 -10.78 53.92 46.63
N ALA A 137 -10.17 54.34 45.51
CA ALA A 137 -10.29 53.72 44.20
C ALA A 137 -8.97 53.35 43.45
N GLN A 138 -7.80 53.19 44.12
CA GLN A 138 -6.51 52.92 43.43
C GLN A 138 -5.58 51.87 44.07
N GLY A 139 -4.64 51.31 43.29
CA GLY A 139 -3.60 50.33 43.70
C GLY A 139 -2.27 50.44 42.90
N PRO A 140 -1.18 49.70 43.27
CA PRO A 140 0.20 49.94 42.78
C PRO A 140 0.66 49.13 41.54
N ALA A 141 1.76 49.55 40.90
CA ALA A 141 2.25 49.09 39.57
C ALA A 141 3.48 48.14 39.57
N GLY A 142 3.80 47.54 38.41
CA GLY A 142 4.80 46.44 38.23
C GLY A 142 6.07 46.74 37.40
N ARG A 143 6.95 45.72 37.23
CA ARG A 143 8.39 45.80 36.86
C ARG A 143 8.74 45.29 35.44
N SER A 144 10.00 45.44 35.02
CA SER A 144 10.50 45.16 33.66
C SER A 144 11.26 43.82 33.47
N ALA A 145 11.49 43.41 32.21
CA ALA A 145 12.08 42.11 31.85
C ALA A 145 13.56 41.93 32.26
N TYR A 146 14.38 43.00 32.23
CA TYR A 146 15.76 42.93 32.74
C TYR A 146 15.78 42.72 34.26
N GLU A 147 14.84 43.32 34.99
CA GLU A 147 14.72 43.09 36.44
C GLU A 147 14.36 41.63 36.75
N LEU A 148 13.50 41.01 35.94
CA LEU A 148 13.23 39.57 35.98
C LEU A 148 14.45 38.71 35.66
N ALA A 149 15.32 39.11 34.73
CA ALA A 149 16.55 38.39 34.42
C ALA A 149 17.58 38.43 35.56
N VAL A 150 17.74 39.60 36.20
CA VAL A 150 18.59 39.77 37.40
C VAL A 150 18.04 38.97 38.58
N GLU A 151 16.73 38.97 38.77
CA GLU A 151 16.04 38.20 39.82
C GLU A 151 16.18 36.69 39.64
N ASN A 152 16.25 36.20 38.39
CA ASN A 152 16.55 34.81 38.04
C ASN A 152 18.07 34.51 37.94
N GLY A 153 18.93 35.38 38.46
CA GLY A 153 20.35 35.08 38.72
C GLY A 153 21.34 35.61 37.69
N TYR A 154 20.92 36.39 36.69
CA TYR A 154 21.85 37.11 35.83
C TYR A 154 22.60 38.20 36.61
N ARG A 155 23.92 38.32 36.41
CA ARG A 155 24.80 39.22 37.19
C ARG A 155 25.56 40.27 36.36
N GLY A 156 25.34 40.32 35.05
CA GLY A 156 25.86 41.39 34.20
C GLY A 156 24.98 42.64 34.23
N THR A 157 25.48 43.72 33.66
CA THR A 157 24.73 44.95 33.37
C THR A 157 23.77 44.77 32.18
N LEU A 158 22.86 45.73 31.98
CA LEU A 158 21.91 45.71 30.86
C LEU A 158 22.62 45.71 29.49
N GLU A 159 23.73 46.43 29.36
CA GLU A 159 24.54 46.46 28.13
C GLU A 159 25.29 45.14 27.89
N GLU A 160 25.80 44.49 28.94
CA GLU A 160 26.40 43.14 28.85
C GLU A 160 25.35 42.07 28.54
N TRP A 161 24.12 42.23 29.02
CA TRP A 161 23.00 41.34 28.70
C TRP A 161 22.64 41.42 27.21
N LEU A 162 22.52 42.63 26.66
CA LEU A 162 22.28 42.85 25.23
C LEU A 162 23.46 42.38 24.36
N ALA A 163 24.71 42.64 24.77
CA ALA A 163 25.90 42.20 24.04
C ALA A 163 26.09 40.67 23.99
N SER A 164 25.43 39.92 24.90
CA SER A 164 25.47 38.46 24.92
C SER A 164 24.63 37.78 23.83
N LEU A 165 23.86 38.54 23.05
CA LEU A 165 22.90 38.06 22.05
C LEU A 165 23.42 38.11 20.59
N ASN A 166 24.73 37.93 20.38
CA ASN A 166 25.39 38.09 19.07
C ASN A 166 25.48 36.81 18.21
N GLY A 167 25.49 36.98 16.88
CA GLY A 167 25.58 35.92 15.87
C GLY A 167 26.98 35.65 15.28
N ASN A 168 27.13 34.51 14.60
CA ASN A 168 28.40 33.87 14.19
C ASN A 168 29.33 34.65 13.22
N ASN A 169 28.97 35.85 12.79
CA ASN A 169 29.74 36.72 11.89
C ASN A 169 30.14 38.07 12.51
N GLY A 170 29.94 38.26 13.81
CA GLY A 170 30.63 39.30 14.61
C GLY A 170 30.17 40.75 14.38
N ARG A 171 29.01 40.95 13.74
CA ARG A 171 28.34 42.25 13.60
C ARG A 171 27.04 42.24 14.41
N SER A 172 26.63 43.39 14.93
CA SER A 172 25.36 43.50 15.64
C SER A 172 24.18 43.40 14.67
N ALA A 173 23.01 42.98 15.17
CA ALA A 173 21.81 42.87 14.36
C ALA A 173 21.31 44.26 13.87
N TYR A 174 21.64 45.35 14.57
CA TYR A 174 21.41 46.73 14.12
C TYR A 174 22.31 47.09 12.92
N GLU A 175 23.59 46.73 12.96
CA GLU A 175 24.53 46.99 11.86
C GLU A 175 24.11 46.30 10.54
N LEU A 176 23.46 45.14 10.64
CA LEU A 176 22.86 44.42 9.51
C LEU A 176 21.59 45.12 8.97
N ALA A 177 20.78 45.72 9.85
CA ALA A 177 19.60 46.47 9.43
C ALA A 177 19.97 47.76 8.67
N VAL A 178 20.99 48.49 9.14
CA VAL A 178 21.51 49.71 8.48
C VAL A 178 22.07 49.39 7.08
N GLU A 179 22.80 48.28 6.94
CA GLU A 179 23.34 47.84 5.65
C GLU A 179 22.26 47.46 4.62
N ASN A 180 21.11 46.96 5.10
CA ASN A 180 19.92 46.68 4.27
C ASN A 180 18.99 47.91 4.08
N GLY A 181 19.47 49.11 4.41
CA GLY A 181 18.82 50.38 4.06
C GLY A 181 18.02 51.06 5.17
N TYR A 182 18.03 50.53 6.40
CA TYR A 182 17.49 51.24 7.57
C TYR A 182 18.30 52.52 7.85
N ARG A 183 17.63 53.60 8.27
CA ARG A 183 18.24 54.93 8.47
C ARG A 183 17.95 55.58 9.83
N GLY A 184 17.25 54.88 10.73
CA GLY A 184 17.03 55.33 12.11
C GLY A 184 18.21 54.97 13.02
N THR A 185 18.14 55.39 14.28
CA THR A 185 19.09 55.08 15.35
C THR A 185 18.90 53.68 15.93
N GLU A 186 19.87 53.18 16.71
CA GLU A 186 19.81 51.85 17.34
C GLU A 186 18.65 51.74 18.35
N GLU A 187 18.34 52.81 19.07
CA GLU A 187 17.21 52.89 20.01
C GLU A 187 15.85 52.86 19.28
N GLU A 188 15.73 53.53 18.13
CA GLU A 188 14.54 53.45 17.27
C GLU A 188 14.37 52.07 16.62
N TRP A 189 15.49 51.42 16.27
CA TRP A 189 15.50 50.07 15.73
C TRP A 189 15.06 49.04 16.79
N LEU A 190 15.61 49.11 18.01
CA LEU A 190 15.21 48.26 19.14
C LEU A 190 13.72 48.41 19.49
N ALA A 191 13.16 49.63 19.37
CA ALA A 191 11.72 49.84 19.53
C ALA A 191 10.89 49.17 18.42
N SER A 192 11.42 49.10 17.19
CA SER A 192 10.75 48.48 16.03
C SER A 192 10.77 46.94 16.04
N LEU A 193 11.69 46.32 16.78
CA LEU A 193 11.78 44.86 16.93
C LEU A 193 10.71 44.24 17.85
N LYS A 194 9.80 45.04 18.41
CA LYS A 194 8.61 44.52 19.09
C LYS A 194 7.57 44.04 18.08
N GLY A 195 7.85 42.89 17.48
CA GLY A 195 6.92 42.08 16.68
C GLY A 195 7.34 40.62 16.74
N THR A 196 6.39 39.71 16.93
CA THR A 196 6.64 38.26 16.96
C THR A 196 6.85 37.70 15.55
N ALA A 197 7.70 36.68 15.42
CA ALA A 197 7.79 35.88 14.20
C ALA A 197 6.60 34.92 14.10
N GLY A 198 6.18 34.58 12.88
CA GLY A 198 5.10 33.62 12.62
C GLY A 198 5.62 32.21 12.34
N ASP A 199 4.82 31.22 12.71
CA ASP A 199 5.04 29.79 12.46
C ASP A 199 3.93 29.24 11.54
N LYS A 200 4.32 28.41 10.56
CA LYS A 200 3.44 27.67 9.63
C LYS A 200 2.42 28.49 8.81
N GLY A 201 1.81 27.82 7.83
CA GLY A 201 0.51 28.24 7.32
C GLY A 201 -0.54 27.60 8.21
N ASP A 202 -1.15 28.39 9.09
CA ASP A 202 -2.20 27.92 9.99
C ASP A 202 -3.49 27.63 9.23
N ASP A 203 -4.30 26.72 9.78
CA ASP A 203 -5.68 26.51 9.35
C ASP A 203 -6.47 27.83 9.47
N GLY A 204 -7.54 27.98 8.67
CA GLY A 204 -8.41 29.17 8.73
C GLY A 204 -8.97 29.38 10.14
N ASN A 205 -8.43 30.36 10.85
CA ASN A 205 -8.74 30.58 12.27
C ASN A 205 -10.14 31.16 12.49
N THR A 206 -11.09 30.29 12.85
CA THR A 206 -12.42 30.70 13.34
C THR A 206 -12.28 31.50 14.63
N PRO A 207 -12.83 32.74 14.72
CA PRO A 207 -12.78 33.53 15.95
C PRO A 207 -13.44 32.81 17.13
N LYS A 208 -12.75 32.78 18.26
CA LYS A 208 -13.21 32.17 19.52
C LYS A 208 -13.83 33.24 20.40
N LEU A 209 -14.96 32.97 21.03
CA LEU A 209 -15.64 33.87 21.98
C LEU A 209 -15.65 33.24 23.38
N LYS A 210 -15.44 34.02 24.45
CA LYS A 210 -15.63 33.55 25.84
C LYS A 210 -16.23 34.65 26.72
N ILE A 211 -16.83 34.25 27.83
CA ILE A 211 -17.20 35.14 28.94
C ILE A 211 -16.23 34.90 30.08
N GLU A 212 -15.56 35.95 30.56
CA GLU A 212 -14.68 35.87 31.73
C GLU A 212 -14.88 37.12 32.60
N ASN A 213 -15.02 36.95 33.91
CA ASN A 213 -15.25 38.03 34.88
C ASN A 213 -16.40 39.01 34.54
N GLY A 214 -17.44 38.54 33.84
CA GLY A 214 -18.62 39.34 33.47
C GLY A 214 -18.48 40.15 32.18
N TYR A 215 -17.44 39.91 31.37
CA TYR A 215 -17.22 40.56 30.08
C TYR A 215 -17.07 39.54 28.95
N TRP A 216 -17.51 39.94 27.75
CA TRP A 216 -17.27 39.23 26.50
C TRP A 216 -15.83 39.48 26.02
N TYR A 217 -15.18 38.41 25.58
CA TYR A 217 -13.89 38.47 24.91
C TYR A 217 -13.95 37.70 23.59
N VAL A 218 -13.26 38.22 22.57
CA VAL A 218 -12.99 37.53 21.31
C VAL A 218 -11.49 37.30 21.14
N SER A 219 -11.11 36.13 20.67
CA SER A 219 -9.79 35.85 20.09
C SER A 219 -9.98 35.62 18.60
N TYR A 220 -9.10 36.22 17.79
CA TYR A 220 -9.12 36.08 16.33
C TYR A 220 -8.11 35.04 15.81
N GLY A 221 -7.66 34.12 16.67
CA GLY A 221 -6.85 32.96 16.29
C GLY A 221 -6.13 32.27 17.45
N ASP A 222 -5.59 33.06 18.38
CA ASP A 222 -4.66 32.57 19.39
C ASP A 222 -5.36 32.40 20.75
N ASP A 223 -5.24 31.24 21.40
CA ASP A 223 -5.87 30.99 22.71
C ASP A 223 -5.33 31.86 23.85
N ASP A 224 -4.23 32.58 23.61
CA ASP A 224 -3.57 33.48 24.56
C ASP A 224 -3.96 34.97 24.37
N ASN A 225 -4.49 35.36 23.21
CA ASN A 225 -4.77 36.77 22.86
C ASN A 225 -6.29 37.05 22.79
N TRP A 226 -6.83 37.62 23.88
CA TRP A 226 -8.27 37.89 24.03
C TRP A 226 -8.57 39.39 24.10
N VAL A 227 -9.33 39.90 23.14
CA VAL A 227 -9.82 41.28 23.08
C VAL A 227 -11.16 41.36 23.82
N GLN A 228 -11.22 42.16 24.88
CA GLN A 228 -12.45 42.44 25.62
C GLN A 228 -13.37 43.32 24.76
N LEU A 229 -14.57 42.82 24.42
CA LEU A 229 -15.52 43.51 23.55
C LEU A 229 -16.49 44.42 24.33
N GLY A 230 -16.97 43.96 25.47
CA GLY A 230 -18.02 44.65 26.23
C GLY A 230 -18.52 43.84 27.42
N GLN A 231 -19.38 44.43 28.25
CA GLN A 231 -19.90 43.77 29.45
C GLN A 231 -20.97 42.72 29.06
N ALA A 232 -20.88 41.52 29.61
CA ALA A 232 -21.78 40.39 29.30
C ALA A 232 -22.97 40.29 30.27
N THR A 233 -23.01 41.13 31.30
CA THR A 233 -24.05 41.24 32.33
C THR A 233 -24.32 42.71 32.65
N GLY A 234 -25.46 43.02 33.28
CA GLY A 234 -25.72 44.38 33.79
C GLY A 234 -24.76 44.81 34.90
N GLU A 235 -24.82 46.08 35.31
CA GLU A 235 -23.92 46.68 36.31
C GLU A 235 -23.94 46.01 37.69
N ASP A 236 -24.98 45.23 38.03
CA ASP A 236 -25.08 44.48 39.30
C ASP A 236 -24.46 43.07 39.25
N GLY A 237 -23.88 42.68 38.11
CA GLY A 237 -23.23 41.38 37.93
C GLY A 237 -24.18 40.19 37.85
N ARG A 238 -25.46 40.41 37.51
CA ARG A 238 -26.44 39.35 37.26
C ARG A 238 -27.03 39.45 35.84
N PRO A 239 -27.54 38.34 35.25
CA PRO A 239 -28.04 38.36 33.87
C PRO A 239 -29.41 39.11 33.74
N GLY A 240 -29.75 39.63 32.54
CA GLY A 240 -30.90 40.53 32.25
C GLY A 240 -32.10 39.97 31.40
N GLN A 241 -33.36 40.27 31.75
CA GLN A 241 -34.63 39.69 31.21
C GLN A 241 -35.40 40.59 30.28
N ASP A 242 -35.70 41.76 30.82
CA ASP A 242 -36.56 42.78 30.26
C ASP A 242 -35.66 44.00 29.94
N GLY A 243 -34.34 43.75 29.82
CA GLY A 243 -33.37 44.67 29.25
C GLY A 243 -33.39 44.60 27.72
N ASP A 244 -32.69 45.55 27.10
CA ASP A 244 -32.65 45.68 25.64
C ASP A 244 -32.27 44.34 24.98
N SER A 245 -33.01 43.98 23.93
CA SER A 245 -32.76 42.74 23.19
C SER A 245 -31.35 42.81 22.63
N MET A 246 -30.45 41.91 23.04
CA MET A 246 -29.05 41.94 22.55
C MET A 246 -28.98 41.96 21.02
N PHE A 247 -29.95 41.35 20.34
CA PHE A 247 -30.15 41.43 18.90
C PHE A 247 -31.41 42.21 18.53
N SER A 248 -31.28 43.11 17.55
CA SER A 248 -32.38 43.87 16.94
C SER A 248 -33.03 43.15 15.74
N ASP A 249 -32.32 42.19 15.12
CA ASP A 249 -32.80 41.42 13.97
C ASP A 249 -32.11 40.05 13.89
N ILE A 250 -32.80 39.08 13.27
CA ILE A 250 -32.28 37.75 12.93
C ILE A 250 -32.62 37.44 11.47
N ASP A 251 -31.65 37.67 10.60
CA ASP A 251 -31.76 37.43 9.16
C ASP A 251 -31.48 35.95 8.85
N VAL A 252 -32.50 35.29 8.30
CA VAL A 252 -32.48 33.89 7.86
C VAL A 252 -32.54 33.74 6.34
N SER A 253 -32.42 34.83 5.59
CA SER A 253 -32.49 34.83 4.12
C SER A 253 -31.17 34.40 3.45
N ASP A 254 -30.04 34.59 4.12
CA ASP A 254 -28.74 34.10 3.68
C ASP A 254 -28.74 32.55 3.65
N PRO A 255 -28.23 31.89 2.59
CA PRO A 255 -28.22 30.43 2.49
C PRO A 255 -27.18 29.77 3.41
N ASP A 256 -26.08 30.46 3.69
CA ASP A 256 -24.87 29.91 4.31
C ASP A 256 -24.73 30.35 5.78
N PHE A 257 -25.38 31.46 6.17
CA PHE A 257 -25.39 31.98 7.53
C PHE A 257 -26.80 32.23 8.08
N VAL A 258 -26.93 32.23 9.41
CA VAL A 258 -28.00 32.94 10.13
C VAL A 258 -27.36 34.17 10.75
N VAL A 259 -27.78 35.36 10.34
CA VAL A 259 -27.10 36.60 10.74
C VAL A 259 -27.87 37.30 11.84
N LEU A 260 -27.27 37.38 13.03
CA LEU A 260 -27.80 38.09 14.19
C LEU A 260 -27.26 39.54 14.17
N THR A 261 -28.14 40.55 14.28
CA THR A 261 -27.72 41.96 14.30
C THR A 261 -27.81 42.50 15.73
N LEU A 262 -26.71 42.96 16.33
CA LEU A 262 -26.66 43.52 17.69
C LEU A 262 -27.48 44.82 17.79
N ALA A 263 -28.24 45.02 18.87
CA ALA A 263 -29.18 46.15 18.97
C ALA A 263 -28.52 47.49 19.35
N GLU A 264 -27.46 47.48 20.16
CA GLU A 264 -26.77 48.71 20.56
C GLU A 264 -25.83 49.25 19.48
N THR A 265 -25.08 48.35 18.81
CA THR A 265 -24.03 48.71 17.84
C THR A 265 -24.44 48.57 16.38
N GLY A 266 -25.47 47.78 16.08
CA GLY A 266 -25.83 47.41 14.70
C GLY A 266 -24.86 46.43 14.03
N GLU A 267 -23.86 45.90 14.76
CA GLU A 267 -22.89 44.94 14.24
C GLU A 267 -23.54 43.58 13.99
N ARG A 268 -23.04 42.84 12.99
CA ARG A 268 -23.68 41.61 12.49
C ARG A 268 -22.79 40.40 12.78
N ILE A 269 -23.35 39.39 13.46
CA ILE A 269 -22.70 38.12 13.78
C ILE A 269 -23.32 37.02 12.90
N GLY A 270 -22.51 36.42 12.02
CA GLY A 270 -22.94 35.29 11.20
C GLY A 270 -22.74 33.95 11.92
N LEU A 271 -23.82 33.18 12.12
CA LEU A 271 -23.76 31.78 12.55
C LEU A 271 -23.74 30.87 11.30
N PRO A 272 -22.70 30.06 11.07
CA PRO A 272 -22.65 29.19 9.89
C PRO A 272 -23.74 28.11 9.94
N ARG A 273 -24.43 27.93 8.81
CA ARG A 273 -25.42 26.87 8.61
C ARG A 273 -24.74 25.54 8.29
N TYR A 274 -25.46 24.46 8.55
CA TYR A 274 -25.06 23.13 8.11
C TYR A 274 -25.23 23.02 6.60
N ARG A 275 -24.15 23.27 5.83
CA ARG A 275 -24.02 22.71 4.48
C ARG A 275 -23.82 21.20 4.60
N GLU A 276 -24.42 20.43 3.69
CA GLU A 276 -24.03 19.02 3.54
C GLU A 276 -22.56 18.97 3.13
N LYS A 277 -21.70 18.57 4.06
CA LYS A 277 -20.25 18.53 3.85
C LYS A 277 -19.93 17.61 2.69
N PHE A 278 -19.25 18.13 1.68
CA PHE A 278 -18.97 17.33 0.50
C PHE A 278 -18.09 16.11 0.85
N ASP A 279 -18.27 15.02 0.12
CA ASP A 279 -17.43 13.82 0.22
C ASP A 279 -17.20 13.27 -1.19
N LEU A 280 -15.95 12.90 -1.50
CA LEU A 280 -15.59 12.17 -2.72
C LEU A 280 -15.57 10.68 -2.41
N LEU A 281 -16.20 9.86 -3.25
CA LEU A 281 -16.18 8.40 -3.15
C LEU A 281 -15.81 7.82 -4.52
N PHE A 282 -14.87 6.86 -4.55
CA PHE A 282 -14.57 6.14 -5.78
C PHE A 282 -15.65 5.09 -6.06
N GLU A 283 -16.06 4.96 -7.31
CA GLU A 283 -17.02 3.96 -7.77
C GLU A 283 -16.27 2.66 -8.08
N LYS A 284 -16.31 1.71 -7.15
CA LYS A 284 -15.67 0.39 -7.30
C LYS A 284 -16.55 -0.58 -8.09
N SER A 285 -17.87 -0.38 -8.05
CA SER A 285 -18.87 -0.99 -8.94
C SER A 285 -20.14 -0.14 -8.96
N ASP A 286 -21.11 -0.49 -9.80
CA ASP A 286 -22.45 0.15 -9.86
C ASP A 286 -23.17 0.24 -8.50
N THR A 287 -22.77 -0.57 -7.51
CA THR A 287 -23.39 -0.60 -6.16
C THR A 287 -22.41 -0.37 -5.00
N GLU A 288 -21.09 -0.39 -5.24
CA GLU A 288 -20.07 -0.24 -4.19
C GLU A 288 -19.26 1.04 -4.37
N LYS A 289 -19.29 1.91 -3.36
CA LYS A 289 -18.57 3.19 -3.32
C LYS A 289 -17.64 3.24 -2.11
N VAL A 290 -16.39 3.64 -2.31
CA VAL A 290 -15.30 3.48 -1.33
C VAL A 290 -14.46 4.75 -1.15
N LYS A 291 -13.81 4.89 0.01
CA LYS A 291 -12.89 6.00 0.33
C LYS A 291 -11.43 5.68 0.04
N GLU A 292 -11.12 4.39 -0.10
CA GLU A 292 -9.83 3.90 -0.58
C GLU A 292 -10.13 2.87 -1.65
N MET A 293 -9.43 2.94 -2.78
CA MET A 293 -9.62 2.02 -3.91
C MET A 293 -8.28 1.44 -4.34
N GLU A 294 -8.28 0.16 -4.67
CA GLU A 294 -7.17 -0.48 -5.38
C GLU A 294 -7.56 -0.65 -6.84
N ILE A 295 -6.63 -0.32 -7.74
CA ILE A 295 -6.72 -0.60 -9.18
C ILE A 295 -5.45 -1.31 -9.65
N ALA A 296 -5.52 -1.94 -10.81
CA ALA A 296 -4.35 -2.47 -11.49
C ALA A 296 -4.19 -1.79 -12.86
N CYS A 297 -2.95 -1.45 -13.22
CA CYS A 297 -2.65 -0.77 -14.48
C CYS A 297 -1.33 -1.31 -15.06
N GLY A 298 -1.39 -1.80 -16.31
CA GLY A 298 -0.26 -2.39 -17.02
C GLY A 298 0.55 -1.37 -17.80
N ALA A 299 1.80 -1.70 -18.12
CA ALA A 299 2.72 -0.80 -18.82
C ALA A 299 2.13 -0.26 -20.14
N GLY A 300 2.21 1.06 -20.34
CA GLY A 300 1.64 1.78 -21.48
C GLY A 300 0.10 1.90 -21.50
N GLU A 301 -0.62 1.31 -20.53
CA GLU A 301 -2.08 1.39 -20.44
C GLU A 301 -2.53 2.57 -19.57
N THR A 302 -3.82 2.89 -19.60
CA THR A 302 -4.45 3.88 -18.72
C THR A 302 -5.69 3.29 -18.07
N ALA A 303 -5.70 3.27 -16.74
CA ALA A 303 -6.86 2.88 -15.95
C ALA A 303 -7.77 4.11 -15.70
N GLU A 304 -9.08 3.87 -15.73
CA GLU A 304 -10.11 4.86 -15.43
C GLU A 304 -10.71 4.60 -14.04
N VAL A 305 -10.67 5.60 -13.16
CA VAL A 305 -11.32 5.58 -11.85
C VAL A 305 -12.45 6.60 -11.84
N ARG A 306 -13.68 6.13 -11.72
CA ARG A 306 -14.85 6.99 -11.56
C ARG A 306 -15.01 7.41 -10.12
N TYR A 307 -15.54 8.61 -9.90
CA TYR A 307 -15.87 9.10 -8.57
C TYR A 307 -17.21 9.84 -8.54
N GLU A 308 -17.86 9.78 -7.39
CA GLU A 308 -19.04 10.58 -7.08
C GLU A 308 -18.69 11.62 -6.02
N LEU A 309 -19.29 12.80 -6.16
CA LEU A 309 -19.35 13.83 -5.12
C LEU A 309 -20.71 13.76 -4.44
N THR A 310 -20.73 13.72 -3.11
CA THR A 310 -21.95 13.80 -2.30
C THR A 310 -21.92 15.11 -1.51
N PRO A 311 -22.87 16.05 -1.67
CA PRO A 311 -24.00 16.02 -2.59
C PRO A 311 -23.56 16.16 -4.06
N ALA A 312 -24.37 15.63 -4.99
CA ALA A 312 -24.05 15.54 -6.42
C ALA A 312 -23.82 16.90 -7.12
N GLY A 313 -24.21 18.02 -6.51
CA GLY A 313 -23.98 19.37 -7.00
C GLY A 313 -22.77 20.10 -6.40
N ALA A 314 -21.96 19.44 -5.55
CA ALA A 314 -20.77 20.06 -4.96
C ALA A 314 -19.77 20.50 -6.04
N GLN A 315 -19.24 21.72 -5.90
CA GLN A 315 -18.15 22.25 -6.72
C GLN A 315 -16.86 22.12 -5.91
N VAL A 316 -15.93 21.30 -6.39
CA VAL A 316 -14.65 21.05 -5.75
C VAL A 316 -13.58 20.97 -6.82
N ALA A 317 -12.40 21.55 -6.55
CA ALA A 317 -11.21 21.32 -7.34
C ALA A 317 -10.59 19.97 -6.91
N ILE A 318 -10.10 19.18 -7.87
CA ILE A 318 -9.49 17.87 -7.57
C ILE A 318 -8.05 17.83 -8.09
N GLU A 319 -7.11 17.60 -7.17
CA GLU A 319 -5.69 17.43 -7.48
C GLU A 319 -5.19 16.04 -7.07
N CYS A 320 -4.23 15.50 -7.82
CA CYS A 320 -3.69 14.16 -7.59
C CYS A 320 -2.16 14.20 -7.50
N ILE A 321 -1.60 13.58 -6.45
CA ILE A 321 -0.16 13.44 -6.24
C ILE A 321 0.22 11.96 -6.34
N SER A 322 1.03 11.62 -7.36
CA SER A 322 1.66 10.31 -7.52
C SER A 322 3.08 10.34 -7.00
N HIS A 323 3.45 9.38 -6.14
CA HIS A 323 4.82 9.22 -5.63
C HIS A 323 5.69 8.30 -6.51
N SER A 324 5.28 8.10 -7.76
CA SER A 324 5.79 7.05 -8.64
C SER A 324 5.82 7.51 -10.11
N ALA A 325 6.26 6.63 -11.02
CA ALA A 325 6.23 6.91 -12.46
C ALA A 325 4.81 6.91 -13.09
N TYR A 326 3.76 6.54 -12.34
CA TYR A 326 2.37 6.67 -12.81
C TYR A 326 2.00 8.15 -12.99
N LYS A 327 1.52 8.48 -14.20
CA LYS A 327 0.97 9.80 -14.51
C LYS A 327 -0.52 9.82 -14.15
N VAL A 328 -0.99 10.95 -13.62
CA VAL A 328 -2.38 11.10 -13.20
C VAL A 328 -2.94 12.39 -13.79
N SER A 329 -4.17 12.33 -14.30
CA SER A 329 -4.93 13.50 -14.75
C SER A 329 -6.40 13.35 -14.37
N VAL A 330 -7.03 14.46 -13.97
CA VAL A 330 -8.46 14.48 -13.63
C VAL A 330 -9.26 15.03 -14.81
N ASP A 331 -10.34 14.34 -15.16
CA ASP A 331 -11.41 14.80 -16.03
C ASP A 331 -12.63 15.10 -15.15
N GLU A 332 -12.74 16.36 -14.71
CA GLU A 332 -13.84 16.82 -13.85
C GLU A 332 -15.20 16.82 -14.57
N GLY A 333 -15.19 16.90 -15.92
CA GLY A 333 -16.40 16.94 -16.74
C GLY A 333 -17.15 15.61 -16.73
N ASP A 334 -16.41 14.51 -16.90
CA ASP A 334 -16.96 13.15 -16.86
C ASP A 334 -16.79 12.45 -15.50
N ARG A 335 -16.22 13.14 -14.49
CA ARG A 335 -15.91 12.64 -13.14
C ARG A 335 -15.00 11.41 -13.13
N ARG A 336 -13.85 11.54 -13.78
CA ARG A 336 -12.87 10.46 -13.92
C ARG A 336 -11.47 10.91 -13.50
N ILE A 337 -10.75 10.01 -12.86
CA ILE A 337 -9.31 10.11 -12.65
C ILE A 337 -8.66 9.08 -13.57
N LEU A 338 -7.82 9.55 -14.48
CA LEU A 338 -7.08 8.72 -15.42
C LEU A 338 -5.68 8.47 -14.85
N VAL A 339 -5.31 7.20 -14.71
CA VAL A 339 -3.99 6.78 -14.21
C VAL A 339 -3.28 6.04 -15.32
N SER A 340 -2.24 6.65 -15.89
CA SER A 340 -1.44 6.07 -16.99
C SER A 340 -0.13 5.49 -16.46
N ALA A 341 0.14 4.23 -16.78
CA ALA A 341 1.42 3.60 -16.49
C ALA A 341 2.52 4.14 -17.43
N PRO A 342 3.80 4.11 -17.01
CA PRO A 342 4.91 4.24 -17.95
C PRO A 342 4.96 3.07 -18.95
N ASP A 343 5.52 3.29 -20.13
CA ASP A 343 5.75 2.24 -21.13
C ASP A 343 6.81 1.23 -20.66
N ASP A 344 7.79 1.68 -19.88
CA ASP A 344 8.78 0.84 -19.22
C ASP A 344 8.29 0.45 -17.80
N PRO A 345 7.95 -0.83 -17.54
CA PRO A 345 7.54 -1.26 -16.20
C PRO A 345 8.64 -1.11 -15.15
N ALA A 346 9.93 -1.08 -15.53
CA ALA A 346 11.03 -0.91 -14.58
C ALA A 346 11.11 0.52 -14.00
N ALA A 347 10.40 1.50 -14.58
CA ALA A 347 10.26 2.84 -14.02
C ALA A 347 9.38 2.87 -12.75
N VAL A 348 8.59 1.83 -12.48
CA VAL A 348 7.78 1.68 -11.26
C VAL A 348 8.58 0.87 -10.24
N ALA A 349 9.26 1.56 -9.33
CA ALA A 349 10.11 0.93 -8.32
C ALA A 349 9.32 0.22 -7.19
N ASP A 350 8.10 0.66 -6.91
CA ASP A 350 7.20 0.05 -5.93
C ASP A 350 5.98 -0.56 -6.65
N PRO A 351 5.77 -1.90 -6.58
CA PRO A 351 4.66 -2.57 -7.25
C PRO A 351 3.28 -2.16 -6.72
N ARG A 352 3.19 -1.45 -5.59
CA ARG A 352 1.97 -0.89 -4.98
C ARG A 352 2.11 0.63 -4.81
N SER A 353 2.06 1.36 -5.92
CA SER A 353 2.22 2.81 -5.92
C SER A 353 1.00 3.55 -5.34
N GLU A 354 1.21 4.48 -4.42
CA GLU A 354 0.13 5.26 -3.80
C GLU A 354 -0.07 6.63 -4.48
N ILE A 355 -1.30 6.88 -4.93
CA ILE A 355 -1.78 8.18 -5.41
C ILE A 355 -2.66 8.78 -4.31
N LEU A 356 -2.31 10.00 -3.88
CA LEU A 356 -3.16 10.80 -3.01
C LEU A 356 -4.05 11.70 -3.88
N VAL A 357 -5.36 11.58 -3.69
CA VAL A 357 -6.39 12.37 -4.37
C VAL A 357 -6.92 13.38 -3.36
N PHE A 358 -6.71 14.65 -3.63
CA PHE A 358 -7.23 15.76 -2.83
C PHE A 358 -8.45 16.34 -3.54
N ALA A 359 -9.53 16.55 -2.80
CA ALA A 359 -10.69 17.29 -3.28
C ALA A 359 -10.94 18.47 -2.32
N SER A 360 -11.07 19.67 -2.86
CA SER A 360 -11.15 20.91 -2.09
C SER A 360 -12.28 21.81 -2.58
N ASP A 361 -13.12 22.31 -1.67
CA ASP A 361 -13.88 23.54 -1.90
C ASP A 361 -13.14 24.74 -1.27
N ASP A 362 -13.78 25.92 -1.24
CA ASP A 362 -13.21 27.16 -0.69
C ASP A 362 -12.97 27.11 0.85
N GLU A 363 -13.50 26.10 1.55
CA GLU A 363 -13.49 26.01 3.02
C GLU A 363 -12.78 24.74 3.56
N ARG A 364 -12.68 23.68 2.76
CA ARG A 364 -12.26 22.36 3.22
C ARG A 364 -11.59 21.54 2.11
N THR A 365 -10.45 20.94 2.46
CA THR A 365 -9.84 19.84 1.71
C THR A 365 -10.13 18.49 2.36
N ILE A 366 -10.43 17.46 1.54
CA ILE A 366 -10.40 16.05 1.93
C ILE A 366 -9.34 15.31 1.12
N MET A 367 -8.73 14.30 1.74
CA MET A 367 -7.81 13.39 1.07
C MET A 367 -8.45 12.00 0.90
N ARG A 368 -8.05 11.32 -0.18
CA ARG A 368 -8.43 9.98 -0.57
C ARG A 368 -7.22 9.22 -1.09
N LYS A 369 -7.24 7.90 -0.93
CA LYS A 369 -6.13 7.02 -1.31
C LYS A 369 -6.53 6.12 -2.47
N LEU A 370 -5.77 6.21 -3.56
CA LEU A 370 -5.88 5.31 -4.71
C LEU A 370 -4.57 4.51 -4.80
N VAL A 371 -4.64 3.20 -4.60
CA VAL A 371 -3.49 2.30 -4.71
C VAL A 371 -3.45 1.70 -6.10
N VAL A 372 -2.31 1.81 -6.78
CA VAL A 372 -2.09 1.27 -8.11
C VAL A 372 -1.15 0.07 -8.00
N LYS A 373 -1.70 -1.13 -8.22
CA LYS A 373 -0.92 -2.35 -8.41
C LYS A 373 -0.38 -2.37 -9.85
N GLN A 374 0.91 -2.66 -10.01
CA GLN A 374 1.46 -2.90 -11.34
C GLN A 374 0.88 -4.17 -11.94
N ALA A 375 0.17 -4.05 -13.07
CA ALA A 375 -0.30 -5.21 -13.81
C ALA A 375 0.76 -5.73 -14.78
N LYS A 376 0.85 -7.06 -14.86
CA LYS A 376 1.72 -7.83 -15.75
C LYS A 376 0.86 -8.74 -16.62
N TYR A 377 1.45 -9.29 -17.68
CA TYR A 377 0.71 -10.04 -18.70
C TYR A 377 1.39 -11.34 -19.09
N ILE A 378 0.74 -12.47 -18.82
CA ILE A 378 1.08 -13.76 -19.42
C ILE A 378 0.43 -13.79 -20.80
N ARG A 379 1.23 -13.89 -21.87
CA ARG A 379 0.73 -13.90 -23.25
C ARG A 379 0.71 -15.33 -23.79
N TYR A 380 -0.37 -15.66 -24.51
CA TYR A 380 -0.55 -16.97 -25.12
C TYR A 380 -1.13 -16.85 -26.54
N ARG A 381 -0.98 -17.93 -27.32
CA ARG A 381 -1.79 -18.16 -28.51
C ARG A 381 -2.59 -19.44 -28.35
N ALA A 382 -3.84 -19.43 -28.81
CA ALA A 382 -4.73 -20.57 -28.75
C ALA A 382 -5.75 -20.55 -29.91
N THR A 383 -6.49 -21.65 -30.09
CA THR A 383 -7.61 -21.70 -31.04
C THR A 383 -8.95 -21.25 -30.44
N GLU A 384 -9.05 -21.15 -29.11
CA GLU A 384 -10.19 -20.60 -28.39
C GLU A 384 -9.73 -19.94 -27.07
N GLN A 385 -10.63 -19.23 -26.40
CA GLN A 385 -10.30 -18.53 -25.15
C GLN A 385 -9.99 -19.52 -24.03
N LEU A 386 -8.77 -19.44 -23.49
CA LEU A 386 -8.30 -20.34 -22.43
C LEU A 386 -8.63 -19.79 -21.04
N ARG A 387 -8.96 -20.69 -20.11
CA ARG A 387 -9.10 -20.37 -18.68
C ARG A 387 -7.75 -20.38 -17.98
N VAL A 388 -7.69 -19.67 -16.86
CA VAL A 388 -6.50 -19.59 -15.98
C VAL A 388 -6.75 -20.20 -14.60
N THR A 389 -7.87 -20.89 -14.42
CA THR A 389 -8.31 -21.53 -13.17
C THR A 389 -8.88 -22.92 -13.43
N SER A 390 -8.67 -23.85 -12.50
CA SER A 390 -9.12 -25.24 -12.61
C SER A 390 -10.64 -25.40 -12.76
N GLU A 391 -11.07 -26.23 -13.72
CA GLU A 391 -12.47 -26.68 -13.78
C GLU A 391 -12.83 -27.65 -12.63
N SER A 392 -11.85 -28.44 -12.17
CA SER A 392 -12.06 -29.44 -11.12
C SER A 392 -12.13 -28.82 -9.73
N PHE A 393 -11.46 -27.68 -9.55
CA PHE A 393 -11.46 -26.89 -8.32
C PHE A 393 -11.68 -25.40 -8.67
N PRO A 394 -12.95 -24.98 -8.87
CA PRO A 394 -13.27 -23.62 -9.29
C PRO A 394 -12.74 -22.59 -8.30
N GLY A 395 -11.72 -21.84 -8.73
CA GLY A 395 -11.03 -20.83 -7.92
C GLY A 395 -9.52 -21.04 -7.80
N ASP A 396 -9.02 -22.27 -7.97
CA ASP A 396 -7.57 -22.54 -7.93
C ASP A 396 -6.92 -22.08 -9.24
N PRO A 397 -6.00 -21.09 -9.23
CA PRO A 397 -5.33 -20.62 -10.43
C PRO A 397 -4.29 -21.62 -10.94
N TYR A 398 -4.02 -21.57 -12.25
CA TYR A 398 -2.98 -22.35 -12.93
C TYR A 398 -1.57 -21.81 -12.73
N PHE A 399 -1.46 -20.61 -12.18
CA PHE A 399 -0.21 -19.94 -11.85
C PHE A 399 -0.31 -19.41 -10.42
N TRP A 400 0.74 -19.63 -9.62
CA TRP A 400 0.82 -19.19 -8.22
C TRP A 400 2.07 -18.35 -7.99
N GLY A 401 2.05 -17.57 -6.91
CA GLY A 401 3.21 -16.82 -6.44
C GLY A 401 2.82 -15.73 -5.44
N GLU A 402 3.78 -14.88 -5.12
CA GLU A 402 3.64 -13.83 -4.12
C GLU A 402 2.71 -12.71 -4.60
N GLU A 403 1.65 -12.46 -3.83
CA GLU A 403 0.61 -11.47 -4.12
C GLU A 403 -0.03 -11.62 -5.52
N CYS A 404 0.03 -12.84 -6.07
CA CYS A 404 -0.46 -13.13 -7.41
C CYS A 404 -1.99 -13.16 -7.46
N GLU A 405 -2.58 -12.16 -8.10
CA GLU A 405 -4.03 -12.03 -8.32
C GLU A 405 -4.32 -11.85 -9.81
N PHE A 406 -5.16 -12.72 -10.39
CA PHE A 406 -5.60 -12.65 -11.79
C PHE A 406 -6.79 -11.72 -11.95
N ILE A 407 -6.74 -10.86 -12.96
CA ILE A 407 -7.71 -9.79 -13.19
C ILE A 407 -8.39 -10.01 -14.53
N ASP A 408 -9.64 -10.45 -14.48
CA ASP A 408 -10.44 -10.78 -15.66
C ASP A 408 -10.61 -9.57 -16.60
N GLY A 409 -10.87 -8.38 -16.02
CA GLY A 409 -11.00 -7.12 -16.78
C GLY A 409 -9.73 -6.63 -17.49
N LEU A 410 -8.55 -7.20 -17.18
CA LEU A 410 -7.29 -6.97 -17.90
C LEU A 410 -6.93 -8.13 -18.85
N SER A 411 -7.68 -9.23 -18.77
CA SER A 411 -7.49 -10.42 -19.59
C SER A 411 -8.30 -10.30 -20.88
N SER A 412 -7.79 -10.82 -21.99
CA SER A 412 -8.47 -10.74 -23.29
C SER A 412 -8.04 -11.86 -24.22
N TYR A 413 -8.91 -12.21 -25.17
CA TYR A 413 -8.62 -13.13 -26.26
C TYR A 413 -9.24 -12.60 -27.55
N ASP A 414 -8.45 -12.51 -28.62
CA ASP A 414 -8.92 -12.17 -29.97
C ASP A 414 -9.10 -13.44 -30.82
N PRO A 415 -10.35 -13.84 -31.14
CA PRO A 415 -10.61 -15.03 -31.95
C PRO A 415 -10.20 -14.91 -33.42
N VAL A 416 -9.82 -13.72 -33.91
CA VAL A 416 -9.37 -13.50 -35.29
C VAL A 416 -7.87 -13.80 -35.43
N THR A 417 -7.06 -13.35 -34.47
CA THR A 417 -5.61 -13.59 -34.44
C THR A 417 -5.21 -14.84 -33.65
N GLY A 418 -6.07 -15.30 -32.74
CA GLY A 418 -5.77 -16.37 -31.79
C GLY A 418 -4.88 -15.92 -30.62
N GLU A 419 -4.65 -14.61 -30.47
CA GLU A 419 -3.79 -14.05 -29.41
C GLU A 419 -4.60 -13.76 -28.14
N GLY A 420 -4.04 -14.13 -27.00
CA GLY A 420 -4.62 -13.86 -25.69
C GLY A 420 -3.60 -13.36 -24.67
N LYS A 421 -4.11 -12.66 -23.65
CA LYS A 421 -3.35 -12.27 -22.46
C LYS A 421 -4.18 -12.55 -21.21
N TRP A 422 -3.52 -13.00 -20.15
CA TRP A 422 -4.06 -12.97 -18.79
C TRP A 422 -3.37 -11.86 -18.02
N GLY A 423 -4.16 -10.91 -17.50
CA GLY A 423 -3.68 -9.84 -16.65
C GLY A 423 -3.56 -10.31 -15.21
N TYR A 424 -2.45 -9.99 -14.55
CA TYR A 424 -2.22 -10.34 -13.15
C TYR A 424 -1.41 -9.27 -12.41
N THR A 425 -1.44 -9.28 -11.09
CA THR A 425 -0.57 -8.44 -10.22
C THR A 425 0.39 -9.29 -9.40
N GLY A 426 1.34 -8.68 -8.71
CA GLY A 426 2.33 -9.41 -7.90
C GLY A 426 3.38 -10.13 -8.75
N THR A 427 3.82 -11.30 -8.30
CA THR A 427 4.81 -12.13 -9.00
C THR A 427 4.31 -13.56 -9.09
N VAL A 428 4.39 -14.15 -10.29
CA VAL A 428 4.13 -15.58 -10.51
C VAL A 428 5.45 -16.31 -10.34
N THR A 429 5.49 -17.30 -9.44
CA THR A 429 6.66 -18.13 -9.14
C THR A 429 6.51 -19.57 -9.62
N GLN A 430 5.29 -20.01 -9.93
CA GLN A 430 4.99 -21.41 -10.23
C GLN A 430 3.89 -21.58 -11.29
N VAL A 431 4.07 -22.55 -12.18
CA VAL A 431 2.98 -23.15 -12.99
C VAL A 431 2.50 -24.43 -12.31
N GLU A 432 1.20 -24.56 -12.10
CA GLU A 432 0.64 -25.66 -11.33
C GLU A 432 0.73 -27.05 -11.97
N SER A 433 0.72 -28.04 -11.08
CA SER A 433 0.65 -29.44 -11.51
C SER A 433 -0.67 -29.69 -12.25
N GLY A 434 -0.55 -30.08 -13.53
CA GLY A 434 -1.69 -30.35 -14.40
C GLY A 434 -2.39 -29.13 -15.00
N ALA A 435 -1.89 -27.90 -14.79
CA ALA A 435 -2.49 -26.63 -15.21
C ALA A 435 -3.16 -26.65 -16.60
N PHE A 436 -2.41 -26.99 -17.64
CA PHE A 436 -2.81 -27.10 -19.04
C PHE A 436 -2.78 -28.56 -19.53
N SER A 437 -2.95 -29.53 -18.63
CA SER A 437 -2.98 -30.95 -18.97
C SER A 437 -4.18 -31.29 -19.85
N GLY A 438 -3.91 -31.83 -21.04
CA GLY A 438 -4.90 -32.11 -22.07
C GLY A 438 -5.43 -30.87 -22.80
N GLU A 439 -4.88 -29.67 -22.57
CA GLU A 439 -5.35 -28.44 -23.18
C GLU A 439 -4.98 -28.39 -24.68
N THR A 440 -5.85 -28.91 -25.54
CA THR A 440 -5.60 -29.04 -26.98
C THR A 440 -5.73 -27.75 -27.77
N ALA A 441 -6.29 -26.68 -27.21
CA ALA A 441 -6.43 -25.39 -27.88
C ALA A 441 -5.18 -24.50 -27.77
N LEU A 442 -4.40 -24.62 -26.68
CA LEU A 442 -3.14 -23.88 -26.48
C LEU A 442 -2.15 -24.15 -27.63
N ARG A 443 -1.45 -23.12 -28.11
CA ARG A 443 -0.44 -23.18 -29.19
C ARG A 443 0.89 -22.61 -28.75
N SER A 444 0.91 -21.43 -28.15
CA SER A 444 2.14 -20.89 -27.57
C SER A 444 1.90 -20.19 -26.24
N LEU A 445 2.93 -20.12 -25.41
CA LEU A 445 2.91 -19.47 -24.11
C LEU A 445 4.25 -18.77 -23.83
N ALA A 446 4.20 -17.51 -23.44
CA ALA A 446 5.35 -16.79 -22.91
C ALA A 446 5.23 -16.76 -21.38
N LEU A 447 6.04 -17.56 -20.69
CA LEU A 447 6.08 -17.56 -19.23
C LEU A 447 6.80 -16.29 -18.74
N PRO A 448 6.25 -15.59 -17.72
CA PRO A 448 6.90 -14.41 -17.16
C PRO A 448 8.14 -14.76 -16.34
N GLU A 449 9.10 -13.83 -16.33
CA GLU A 449 10.20 -13.83 -15.36
C GLU A 449 9.66 -13.81 -13.92
N GLY A 450 10.31 -14.59 -13.06
CA GLY A 450 9.87 -14.88 -11.69
C GLY A 450 9.45 -16.33 -11.47
N ILE A 451 9.07 -17.07 -12.53
CA ILE A 451 8.76 -18.50 -12.41
C ILE A 451 10.02 -19.30 -12.11
N GLU A 452 10.00 -20.05 -11.02
CA GLU A 452 11.06 -20.94 -10.55
C GLU A 452 10.69 -22.42 -10.79
N TYR A 453 9.39 -22.76 -10.85
CA TYR A 453 8.91 -24.15 -10.89
C TYR A 453 7.79 -24.39 -11.92
N ILE A 454 7.87 -25.49 -12.67
CA ILE A 454 6.80 -25.98 -13.55
C ILE A 454 6.39 -27.39 -13.09
N GLY A 455 5.16 -27.51 -12.59
CA GLY A 455 4.70 -28.71 -11.90
C GLY A 455 4.39 -29.95 -12.74
N SER A 456 4.25 -31.07 -12.04
CA SER A 456 3.89 -32.38 -12.56
C SER A 456 2.76 -32.29 -13.60
N ASN A 457 3.00 -32.79 -14.80
CA ASN A 457 2.01 -32.79 -15.90
C ASN A 457 1.47 -31.40 -16.34
N ALA A 458 2.11 -30.28 -15.98
CA ALA A 458 1.61 -28.92 -16.25
C ALA A 458 1.12 -28.66 -17.69
N PHE A 459 1.75 -29.26 -18.70
CA PHE A 459 1.37 -29.16 -20.12
C PHE A 459 1.16 -30.55 -20.76
N ASN A 460 0.90 -31.59 -19.96
CA ASN A 460 0.86 -32.97 -20.45
C ASN A 460 -0.18 -33.16 -21.55
N ASN A 461 0.19 -33.76 -22.69
CA ASN A 461 -0.72 -34.01 -23.81
C ASN A 461 -1.45 -32.74 -24.33
N SER A 462 -0.93 -31.55 -24.05
CA SER A 462 -1.49 -30.28 -24.54
C SER A 462 -1.19 -30.04 -26.02
N GLY A 463 -1.83 -29.02 -26.58
CA GLY A 463 -1.63 -28.53 -27.93
C GLY A 463 -0.38 -27.65 -28.11
N LEU A 464 0.40 -27.41 -27.05
CA LEU A 464 1.53 -26.46 -27.01
C LEU A 464 2.62 -26.80 -28.05
N GLU A 465 2.87 -25.87 -28.97
CA GLU A 465 3.81 -25.94 -30.10
C GLU A 465 5.09 -25.11 -29.89
N GLU A 466 5.01 -24.05 -29.08
CA GLU A 466 6.10 -23.12 -28.76
C GLU A 466 5.98 -22.66 -27.29
N ILE A 467 7.10 -22.59 -26.56
CA ILE A 467 7.13 -22.00 -25.21
C ILE A 467 8.41 -21.19 -25.01
N VAL A 468 8.26 -20.02 -24.38
CA VAL A 468 9.39 -19.25 -23.84
C VAL A 468 9.47 -19.56 -22.35
N LEU A 469 10.57 -20.19 -21.93
CA LEU A 469 10.89 -20.44 -20.52
C LEU A 469 11.69 -19.24 -19.97
N PRO A 470 11.49 -18.83 -18.70
CA PRO A 470 12.16 -17.67 -18.12
C PRO A 470 13.52 -18.03 -17.50
N GLU A 471 14.41 -17.04 -17.41
CA GLU A 471 15.77 -17.19 -16.85
C GLU A 471 15.77 -17.40 -15.31
N THR A 472 14.62 -17.28 -14.66
CA THR A 472 14.43 -17.66 -13.25
C THR A 472 14.13 -19.14 -13.04
N LEU A 473 13.85 -19.93 -14.09
CA LEU A 473 13.34 -21.29 -13.95
C LEU A 473 14.38 -22.24 -13.34
N VAL A 474 14.04 -22.91 -12.24
CA VAL A 474 14.92 -23.83 -11.49
C VAL A 474 14.57 -25.29 -11.79
N GLU A 475 13.29 -25.64 -11.88
CA GLU A 475 12.82 -27.03 -11.96
C GLU A 475 11.68 -27.25 -12.98
N ILE A 476 11.83 -28.29 -13.79
CA ILE A 476 10.79 -28.83 -14.67
C ILE A 476 10.43 -30.23 -14.18
N ASP A 477 9.24 -30.36 -13.60
CA ASP A 477 8.79 -31.58 -12.91
C ASP A 477 8.28 -32.68 -13.89
N GLN A 478 8.01 -33.87 -13.35
CA GLN A 478 7.74 -35.08 -14.10
C GLN A 478 6.57 -34.91 -15.07
N PHE A 479 6.74 -35.43 -16.29
CA PHE A 479 5.75 -35.33 -17.38
C PHE A 479 5.30 -33.90 -17.77
N ALA A 480 5.94 -32.83 -17.28
CA ALA A 480 5.49 -31.46 -17.46
C ALA A 480 5.19 -31.10 -18.93
N PHE A 481 6.07 -31.45 -19.86
CA PHE A 481 5.90 -31.25 -21.30
C PHE A 481 5.72 -32.57 -22.08
N SER A 482 5.42 -33.68 -21.41
CA SER A 482 5.22 -34.97 -22.07
C SER A 482 4.02 -34.88 -23.02
N LYS A 483 4.17 -35.45 -24.22
CA LYS A 483 3.11 -35.60 -25.23
C LYS A 483 2.58 -34.26 -25.80
N THR A 484 3.31 -33.16 -25.58
CA THR A 484 3.10 -31.83 -26.20
C THR A 484 3.34 -31.85 -27.71
N ARG A 485 3.21 -30.68 -28.36
CA ARG A 485 3.51 -30.46 -29.78
C ARG A 485 4.76 -29.60 -30.02
N LEU A 486 5.60 -29.39 -29.00
CA LEU A 486 6.83 -28.60 -29.08
C LEU A 486 7.74 -29.11 -30.21
N THR A 487 8.26 -28.20 -31.04
CA THR A 487 9.22 -28.53 -32.11
C THR A 487 10.67 -28.21 -31.74
N GLU A 488 10.86 -27.17 -30.93
CA GLU A 488 12.11 -26.82 -30.28
C GLU A 488 11.82 -26.46 -28.82
N VAL A 489 12.76 -26.71 -27.92
CA VAL A 489 12.76 -26.14 -26.57
C VAL A 489 14.16 -25.67 -26.20
N VAL A 490 14.24 -24.46 -25.65
CA VAL A 490 15.43 -23.90 -25.01
C VAL A 490 15.26 -24.04 -23.50
N ILE A 491 16.21 -24.70 -22.85
CA ILE A 491 16.26 -24.93 -21.40
C ILE A 491 17.22 -23.89 -20.81
N PRO A 492 16.71 -22.88 -20.06
CA PRO A 492 17.53 -21.79 -19.54
C PRO A 492 18.66 -22.26 -18.63
N GLY A 493 19.73 -21.46 -18.55
CA GLY A 493 20.93 -21.82 -17.80
C GLY A 493 20.76 -21.90 -16.28
N SER A 494 19.62 -21.40 -15.78
CA SER A 494 19.17 -21.47 -14.40
C SER A 494 18.72 -22.86 -13.95
N VAL A 495 18.21 -23.70 -14.88
CA VAL A 495 17.53 -24.97 -14.58
C VAL A 495 18.49 -25.98 -13.97
N GLU A 496 18.14 -26.49 -12.79
CA GLU A 496 18.93 -27.46 -12.02
C GLU A 496 18.35 -28.87 -12.10
N LEU A 497 17.02 -28.98 -12.19
CA LEU A 497 16.27 -30.24 -12.13
C LEU A 497 15.38 -30.42 -13.36
N LEU A 498 15.59 -31.54 -14.08
CA LEU A 498 14.77 -31.96 -15.21
C LEU A 498 14.28 -33.39 -14.98
N ARG A 499 13.05 -33.51 -14.48
CA ARG A 499 12.52 -34.76 -13.92
C ARG A 499 12.12 -35.80 -14.96
N ALA A 500 11.82 -37.01 -14.45
CA ALA A 500 11.42 -38.16 -15.22
C ALA A 500 10.32 -37.83 -16.25
N SER A 501 10.55 -38.27 -17.49
CA SER A 501 9.60 -38.17 -18.59
C SER A 501 9.15 -36.74 -18.93
N ALA A 502 9.87 -35.69 -18.49
CA ALA A 502 9.48 -34.30 -18.69
C ALA A 502 9.14 -33.95 -20.15
N PHE A 503 9.83 -34.54 -21.14
CA PHE A 503 9.55 -34.37 -22.58
C PHE A 503 9.16 -35.69 -23.28
N GLU A 504 8.68 -36.73 -22.57
CA GLU A 504 8.30 -38.04 -23.16
C GLU A 504 7.23 -37.87 -24.25
N GLY A 505 7.51 -38.34 -25.47
CA GLY A 505 6.59 -38.38 -26.60
C GLY A 505 5.47 -39.43 -26.49
N LYS A 506 4.62 -39.51 -27.51
CA LYS A 506 3.53 -40.50 -27.60
C LYS A 506 4.10 -41.83 -28.10
N SER A 507 4.04 -42.90 -27.31
CA SER A 507 4.53 -44.23 -27.70
C SER A 507 3.93 -44.79 -29.02
N ASN A 508 2.72 -44.34 -29.38
CA ASN A 508 2.04 -44.68 -30.65
C ASN A 508 1.89 -43.47 -31.61
N GLY A 509 2.71 -42.42 -31.47
CA GLY A 509 2.58 -41.19 -32.27
C GLY A 509 3.79 -40.26 -32.31
N GLY A 510 4.88 -40.58 -31.62
CA GLY A 510 6.12 -39.80 -31.60
C GLY A 510 6.04 -38.50 -30.80
N SER A 511 7.00 -37.62 -31.04
CA SER A 511 6.99 -36.22 -30.63
C SER A 511 7.45 -35.36 -31.80
N PRO A 512 6.83 -34.21 -32.08
CA PRO A 512 7.33 -33.31 -33.11
C PRO A 512 8.62 -32.58 -32.71
N LEU A 513 9.13 -32.79 -31.50
CA LEU A 513 10.36 -32.18 -30.98
C LEU A 513 11.57 -32.60 -31.83
N GLU A 514 12.14 -31.63 -32.56
CA GLU A 514 13.30 -31.83 -33.44
C GLU A 514 14.61 -31.37 -32.80
N LYS A 515 14.54 -30.45 -31.83
CA LYS A 515 15.72 -29.80 -31.23
C LYS A 515 15.55 -29.49 -29.74
N VAL A 516 16.61 -29.70 -28.96
CA VAL A 516 16.72 -29.32 -27.55
C VAL A 516 18.01 -28.55 -27.35
N VAL A 517 17.92 -27.33 -26.80
CA VAL A 517 19.07 -26.49 -26.46
C VAL A 517 19.16 -26.38 -24.94
N PHE A 518 20.35 -26.60 -24.36
CA PHE A 518 20.65 -26.30 -22.97
C PHE A 518 21.60 -25.11 -22.92
N GLU A 519 21.23 -24.05 -22.18
CA GLU A 519 22.05 -22.83 -22.09
C GLU A 519 22.99 -22.83 -20.88
N GLY A 520 22.85 -23.80 -19.98
CA GLY A 520 23.70 -23.96 -18.80
C GLY A 520 24.05 -25.42 -18.49
N ASN A 521 24.93 -25.58 -17.50
CA ASN A 521 25.55 -26.86 -17.12
C ASN A 521 25.19 -27.30 -15.70
N LYS A 522 24.04 -26.87 -15.16
CA LYS A 522 23.60 -27.21 -13.80
C LYS A 522 22.93 -28.58 -13.70
N ILE A 523 22.22 -29.01 -14.75
CA ILE A 523 21.54 -30.31 -14.83
C ILE A 523 22.55 -31.44 -14.68
N ARG A 524 22.36 -32.28 -13.65
CA ARG A 524 23.25 -33.42 -13.33
C ARG A 524 22.76 -34.77 -13.83
N GLU A 525 21.47 -34.93 -14.01
CA GLU A 525 20.86 -36.18 -14.44
C GLU A 525 19.79 -35.92 -15.50
N LEU A 526 19.76 -36.77 -16.54
CA LEU A 526 18.56 -36.96 -17.34
C LEU A 526 17.84 -38.18 -16.78
N GLU A 527 16.76 -37.96 -16.03
CA GLU A 527 16.01 -39.01 -15.34
C GLU A 527 15.34 -40.03 -16.29
N LEU A 528 14.58 -40.98 -15.72
CA LEU A 528 13.82 -41.99 -16.45
C LEU A 528 13.00 -41.37 -17.61
N ARG A 529 13.29 -41.79 -18.85
CA ARG A 529 12.54 -41.45 -20.07
C ARG A 529 12.43 -39.96 -20.44
N THR A 530 13.30 -39.08 -19.95
CA THR A 530 13.18 -37.62 -20.18
C THR A 530 12.85 -37.22 -21.62
N PHE A 531 13.44 -37.85 -22.64
CA PHE A 531 13.18 -37.66 -24.08
C PHE A 531 12.73 -38.95 -24.79
N SER A 532 12.15 -39.92 -24.06
CA SER A 532 11.65 -41.16 -24.66
C SER A 532 10.54 -40.87 -25.69
N TYR A 533 10.55 -41.57 -26.81
CA TYR A 533 9.66 -41.39 -27.97
C TYR A 533 9.74 -40.00 -28.64
N CYS A 534 10.84 -39.26 -28.46
CA CYS A 534 11.16 -38.08 -29.28
C CYS A 534 11.70 -38.51 -30.66
N ASP A 535 10.86 -39.18 -31.44
CA ASP A 535 11.22 -39.83 -32.71
C ASP A 535 11.75 -38.85 -33.79
N ARG A 536 11.44 -37.55 -33.68
CA ARG A 536 11.97 -36.51 -34.57
C ARG A 536 13.20 -35.75 -34.06
N LEU A 537 13.68 -36.03 -32.85
CA LEU A 537 14.81 -35.32 -32.25
C LEU A 537 16.10 -35.57 -33.07
N LYS A 538 16.64 -34.51 -33.67
CA LYS A 538 17.87 -34.53 -34.49
C LYS A 538 19.02 -33.82 -33.79
N GLU A 539 18.72 -32.72 -33.12
CA GLU A 539 19.70 -31.79 -32.56
C GLU A 539 19.60 -31.73 -31.04
N ILE A 540 20.56 -32.34 -30.35
CA ILE A 540 20.75 -32.19 -28.90
C ILE A 540 22.24 -32.23 -28.58
N ALA A 541 22.72 -31.25 -27.83
CA ALA A 541 24.03 -31.24 -27.22
C ALA A 541 23.84 -31.41 -25.71
N LEU A 542 24.41 -32.46 -25.11
CA LEU A 542 24.27 -32.72 -23.69
C LEU A 542 25.15 -31.74 -22.87
N PRO A 543 24.68 -31.23 -21.73
CA PRO A 543 25.44 -30.26 -20.93
C PRO A 543 26.70 -30.89 -20.34
N GLU A 544 27.81 -30.14 -20.32
CA GLU A 544 29.13 -30.56 -19.80
C GLU A 544 29.15 -30.78 -18.27
N GLY A 545 28.04 -30.48 -17.59
CA GLY A 545 27.83 -30.77 -16.16
C GLY A 545 27.12 -32.10 -15.87
N LEU A 546 26.66 -32.81 -16.91
CA LEU A 546 25.83 -34.01 -16.78
C LEU A 546 26.62 -35.19 -16.20
N GLU A 547 26.11 -35.85 -15.15
CA GLU A 547 26.77 -36.94 -14.42
C GLU A 547 26.15 -38.31 -14.72
N SER A 548 24.87 -38.38 -15.08
CA SER A 548 24.17 -39.62 -15.45
C SER A 548 23.15 -39.43 -16.58
N ILE A 549 22.97 -40.49 -17.37
CA ILE A 549 21.86 -40.65 -18.32
C ILE A 549 21.01 -41.83 -17.85
N GLY A 550 19.74 -41.57 -17.54
CA GLY A 550 18.82 -42.52 -16.92
C GLY A 550 18.28 -43.60 -17.85
N TYR A 551 17.46 -44.47 -17.26
CA TYR A 551 16.77 -45.56 -17.93
C TYR A 551 15.87 -45.02 -19.07
N ASN A 552 15.97 -45.63 -20.26
CA ASN A 552 15.19 -45.26 -21.44
C ASN A 552 15.21 -43.75 -21.80
N ALA A 553 16.20 -42.96 -21.36
CA ALA A 553 16.18 -41.49 -21.45
C ALA A 553 15.95 -40.94 -22.88
N PHE A 554 16.41 -41.66 -23.90
CA PHE A 554 16.27 -41.39 -25.34
C PHE A 554 15.66 -42.57 -26.12
N ASP A 555 14.95 -43.48 -25.45
CA ASP A 555 14.29 -44.65 -26.10
C ASP A 555 13.45 -44.19 -27.30
N GLY A 556 13.70 -44.74 -28.48
CA GLY A 556 12.93 -44.43 -29.69
C GLY A 556 13.21 -43.06 -30.33
N CYS A 557 14.32 -42.37 -30.01
CA CYS A 557 14.75 -41.16 -30.72
C CYS A 557 15.24 -41.49 -32.15
N GLY A 558 14.29 -41.82 -33.04
CA GLY A 558 14.54 -42.38 -34.37
C GLY A 558 15.29 -41.47 -35.34
N ALA A 559 15.21 -40.15 -35.21
CA ALA A 559 15.90 -39.18 -36.08
C ALA A 559 17.29 -38.74 -35.59
N LEU A 560 17.71 -39.15 -34.38
CA LEU A 560 18.97 -38.72 -33.79
C LEU A 560 20.13 -39.40 -34.52
N GLU A 561 20.92 -38.65 -35.31
CA GLU A 561 21.95 -39.25 -36.15
C GLU A 561 23.30 -39.48 -35.43
N ARG A 562 23.62 -38.66 -34.44
CA ARG A 562 24.87 -38.72 -33.67
C ARG A 562 24.63 -38.26 -32.24
N ILE A 563 25.28 -38.90 -31.27
CA ILE A 563 25.31 -38.45 -29.88
C ILE A 563 26.74 -38.33 -29.37
N ASP A 564 27.05 -37.21 -28.74
CA ASP A 564 28.26 -36.98 -27.95
C ASP A 564 27.86 -37.00 -26.48
N ILE A 565 28.34 -37.99 -25.73
CA ILE A 565 28.14 -38.12 -24.28
C ILE A 565 29.34 -37.46 -23.57
N PRO A 566 29.14 -36.40 -22.76
CA PRO A 566 30.23 -35.65 -22.14
C PRO A 566 31.14 -36.48 -21.24
N ALA A 567 32.36 -35.99 -21.02
CA ALA A 567 33.33 -36.64 -20.14
C ALA A 567 32.99 -36.54 -18.65
N SER A 568 32.01 -35.71 -18.26
CA SER A 568 31.43 -35.64 -16.92
C SER A 568 30.51 -36.83 -16.60
N VAL A 569 29.92 -37.47 -17.61
CA VAL A 569 28.97 -38.57 -17.42
C VAL A 569 29.71 -39.80 -16.89
N THR A 570 29.17 -40.41 -15.85
CA THR A 570 29.73 -41.61 -15.21
C THR A 570 28.94 -42.88 -15.52
N TYR A 571 27.63 -42.74 -15.83
CA TYR A 571 26.69 -43.84 -16.01
C TYR A 571 25.73 -43.59 -17.18
N VAL A 572 25.57 -44.60 -18.04
CA VAL A 572 24.56 -44.64 -19.12
C VAL A 572 23.59 -45.80 -18.84
N GLY A 573 22.34 -45.48 -18.55
CA GLY A 573 21.32 -46.39 -18.01
C GLY A 573 20.81 -47.48 -18.95
N GLU A 574 20.09 -48.46 -18.37
CA GLU A 574 19.54 -49.57 -19.16
C GLU A 574 18.59 -49.03 -20.22
N ALA A 575 18.78 -49.52 -21.45
CA ALA A 575 18.02 -49.11 -22.62
C ALA A 575 18.02 -47.59 -22.92
N ALA A 576 18.98 -46.81 -22.41
CA ALA A 576 19.02 -45.35 -22.52
C ALA A 576 18.79 -44.80 -23.95
N PHE A 577 19.33 -45.45 -24.97
CA PHE A 577 19.21 -45.12 -26.39
C PHE A 577 18.62 -46.29 -27.21
N VAL A 578 17.81 -47.17 -26.59
CA VAL A 578 17.20 -48.29 -27.33
C VAL A 578 16.32 -47.76 -28.48
N TYR A 579 16.26 -48.47 -29.61
CA TYR A 579 15.47 -48.06 -30.79
C TYR A 579 15.79 -46.66 -31.39
N CYS A 580 16.96 -46.07 -31.10
CA CYS A 580 17.47 -44.91 -31.84
C CYS A 580 17.91 -45.34 -33.25
N THR A 581 16.94 -45.67 -34.11
CA THR A 581 17.17 -46.36 -35.39
C THR A 581 17.92 -45.52 -36.43
N GLY A 582 17.91 -44.19 -36.33
CA GLY A 582 18.71 -43.28 -37.14
C GLY A 582 20.13 -43.02 -36.63
N LEU A 583 20.48 -43.47 -35.42
CA LEU A 583 21.78 -43.20 -34.80
C LEU A 583 22.89 -43.91 -35.56
N LYS A 584 23.78 -43.15 -36.20
CA LYS A 584 24.92 -43.63 -37.00
C LYS A 584 26.20 -43.70 -36.18
N GLU A 585 26.35 -42.78 -35.23
CA GLU A 585 27.56 -42.61 -34.43
C GLU A 585 27.28 -42.27 -32.96
N ALA A 586 27.96 -42.95 -32.05
CA ALA A 586 27.98 -42.59 -30.63
C ALA A 586 29.42 -42.36 -30.14
N VAL A 587 29.68 -41.21 -29.52
CA VAL A 587 30.93 -40.90 -28.83
C VAL A 587 30.65 -40.88 -27.34
N ILE A 588 31.33 -41.75 -26.59
CA ILE A 588 31.17 -41.91 -25.15
C ILE A 588 32.38 -41.27 -24.46
N GLY A 589 32.14 -40.30 -23.58
CA GLY A 589 33.17 -39.50 -22.92
C GLY A 589 34.12 -40.29 -21.99
N ASP A 590 35.27 -39.69 -21.70
CA ASP A 590 36.36 -40.35 -20.95
C ASP A 590 36.02 -40.66 -19.48
N GLY A 591 35.00 -40.04 -18.87
CA GLY A 591 34.55 -40.34 -17.50
C GLY A 591 33.56 -41.50 -17.36
N VAL A 592 32.97 -42.00 -18.47
CA VAL A 592 31.89 -42.99 -18.41
C VAL A 592 32.42 -44.32 -17.89
N ALA A 593 32.03 -44.67 -16.66
CA ALA A 593 32.47 -45.88 -15.98
C ALA A 593 31.58 -47.09 -16.33
N GLU A 594 30.31 -46.87 -16.65
CA GLU A 594 29.37 -47.96 -16.97
C GLU A 594 28.40 -47.59 -18.09
N ILE A 595 28.28 -48.50 -19.06
CA ILE A 595 27.22 -48.51 -20.07
C ILE A 595 26.35 -49.73 -19.75
N ALA A 596 25.12 -49.52 -19.31
CA ALA A 596 24.28 -50.59 -18.80
C ALA A 596 23.67 -51.48 -19.92
N LYS A 597 22.92 -52.50 -19.48
CA LYS A 597 22.25 -53.48 -20.34
C LYS A 597 21.41 -52.81 -21.42
N ARG A 598 21.49 -53.32 -22.66
CA ARG A 598 20.73 -52.84 -23.83
C ARG A 598 20.84 -51.34 -24.17
N ALA A 599 21.80 -50.59 -23.61
CA ALA A 599 21.86 -49.12 -23.72
C ALA A 599 21.69 -48.57 -25.16
N PHE A 600 22.30 -49.20 -26.16
CA PHE A 600 22.19 -48.89 -27.60
C PHE A 600 21.64 -50.08 -28.42
N ALA A 601 20.77 -50.90 -27.82
CA ALA A 601 20.14 -52.02 -28.53
C ALA A 601 19.15 -51.51 -29.60
N GLU A 602 18.99 -52.27 -30.67
CA GLU A 602 18.07 -51.97 -31.79
C GLU A 602 18.37 -50.63 -32.51
N CYS A 603 19.56 -50.03 -32.29
CA CYS A 603 20.06 -48.89 -33.04
C CYS A 603 20.51 -49.34 -34.45
N THR A 604 19.55 -49.56 -35.35
CA THR A 604 19.80 -50.25 -36.63
C THR A 604 20.67 -49.48 -37.62
N ALA A 605 20.88 -48.17 -37.50
CA ALA A 605 21.85 -47.42 -38.31
C ALA A 605 23.27 -47.32 -37.70
N LEU A 606 23.50 -47.83 -36.47
CA LEU A 606 24.71 -47.53 -35.69
C LEU A 606 25.92 -48.24 -36.27
N LYS A 607 26.80 -47.47 -36.91
CA LYS A 607 28.02 -47.93 -37.58
C LYS A 607 29.28 -47.72 -36.76
N ARG A 608 29.33 -46.64 -35.97
CA ARG A 608 30.53 -46.20 -35.23
C ARG A 608 30.23 -45.97 -33.76
N VAL A 609 30.99 -46.62 -32.89
CA VAL A 609 31.04 -46.28 -31.45
C VAL A 609 32.48 -45.94 -31.07
N VAL A 610 32.69 -44.82 -30.38
CA VAL A 610 33.94 -44.47 -29.71
C VAL A 610 33.70 -44.51 -28.21
N ILE A 611 34.43 -45.33 -27.48
CA ILE A 611 34.34 -45.43 -26.02
C ILE A 611 35.59 -44.82 -25.39
N GLY A 612 35.38 -43.84 -24.53
CA GLY A 612 36.40 -43.18 -23.73
C GLY A 612 37.04 -44.09 -22.66
N ARG A 613 38.04 -43.54 -21.99
CA ARG A 613 39.05 -44.31 -21.24
C ARG A 613 38.60 -44.80 -19.87
N GLY A 614 37.55 -44.21 -19.31
CA GLY A 614 37.04 -44.53 -17.97
C GLY A 614 36.24 -45.83 -17.85
N ILE A 615 35.94 -46.51 -18.97
CA ILE A 615 34.97 -47.62 -19.01
C ILE A 615 35.39 -48.83 -18.14
N ARG A 616 34.51 -49.22 -17.21
CA ARG A 616 34.68 -50.34 -16.26
C ARG A 616 33.62 -51.42 -16.37
N ARG A 617 32.45 -51.14 -16.98
CA ARG A 617 31.40 -52.13 -17.23
C ARG A 617 30.65 -51.82 -18.52
N ILE A 618 30.35 -52.86 -19.28
CA ILE A 618 29.44 -52.82 -20.44
C ILE A 618 28.41 -53.91 -20.19
N GLY A 619 27.13 -53.57 -20.18
CA GLY A 619 26.05 -54.48 -19.86
C GLY A 619 25.65 -55.39 -21.03
N ASP A 620 24.91 -56.45 -20.72
CA ASP A 620 24.49 -57.43 -21.71
C ASP A 620 23.70 -56.77 -22.86
N MET A 621 24.01 -57.15 -24.10
CA MET A 621 23.39 -56.61 -25.32
C MET A 621 23.48 -55.09 -25.51
N ALA A 622 24.40 -54.39 -24.82
CA ALA A 622 24.51 -52.92 -24.88
C ALA A 622 24.59 -52.35 -26.30
N PHE A 623 25.23 -53.05 -27.25
CA PHE A 623 25.36 -52.62 -28.66
C PHE A 623 24.73 -53.63 -29.64
N ASN A 624 23.61 -54.26 -29.27
CA ASN A 624 22.93 -55.24 -30.14
C ASN A 624 22.08 -54.54 -31.21
N THR A 625 22.66 -54.20 -32.37
CA THR A 625 22.04 -53.34 -33.40
C THR A 625 21.13 -54.04 -34.42
N ARG A 626 20.96 -55.37 -34.36
CA ARG A 626 20.12 -56.12 -35.31
C ARG A 626 18.63 -55.97 -34.99
N SER A 627 17.80 -55.90 -36.03
CA SER A 627 16.38 -56.28 -35.91
C SER A 627 16.24 -57.82 -35.90
N SER A 628 15.04 -58.32 -35.61
CA SER A 628 14.75 -59.77 -35.67
C SER A 628 14.92 -60.42 -37.06
N ARG A 629 15.11 -59.64 -38.14
CA ARG A 629 15.19 -60.11 -39.54
C ARG A 629 16.42 -59.64 -40.31
N ASP A 630 17.17 -58.67 -39.81
CA ASP A 630 18.27 -58.03 -40.52
C ASP A 630 19.66 -58.47 -40.02
N GLN A 631 20.69 -58.25 -40.84
CA GLN A 631 22.09 -58.40 -40.42
C GLN A 631 22.50 -57.24 -39.51
N MET A 632 23.48 -57.46 -38.62
CA MET A 632 24.06 -56.38 -37.81
C MET A 632 24.72 -55.32 -38.70
N THR A 633 24.53 -54.06 -38.34
CA THR A 633 24.98 -52.88 -39.10
C THR A 633 26.20 -52.17 -38.50
N LEU A 634 26.68 -52.67 -37.36
CA LEU A 634 27.83 -52.11 -36.64
C LEU A 634 29.13 -52.40 -37.42
N GLU A 635 29.76 -51.35 -37.94
CA GLU A 635 30.97 -51.45 -38.75
C GLU A 635 32.25 -51.35 -37.90
N SER A 636 32.21 -50.56 -36.82
CA SER A 636 33.35 -50.38 -35.92
C SER A 636 32.97 -49.96 -34.50
N VAL A 637 33.63 -50.58 -33.53
CA VAL A 637 33.74 -50.10 -32.15
C VAL A 637 35.21 -49.80 -31.90
N THR A 638 35.50 -48.60 -31.41
CA THR A 638 36.82 -48.12 -30.99
C THR A 638 36.76 -47.85 -29.49
N VAL A 639 37.66 -48.44 -28.72
CA VAL A 639 37.81 -48.14 -27.29
C VAL A 639 39.21 -47.59 -27.05
N LEU A 640 39.30 -46.55 -26.22
CA LEU A 640 40.55 -45.87 -25.85
C LEU A 640 40.96 -46.31 -24.43
N PHE A 641 42.26 -46.40 -24.17
CA PHE A 641 42.82 -46.72 -22.85
C PHE A 641 44.06 -45.86 -22.59
N ASP A 642 44.28 -45.41 -21.34
CA ASP A 642 45.45 -44.58 -20.98
C ASP A 642 46.61 -45.35 -20.34
N ASP A 643 46.36 -46.25 -19.36
CA ASP A 643 47.43 -46.89 -18.59
C ASP A 643 47.08 -48.32 -18.07
N ILE A 644 48.11 -49.07 -17.68
CA ILE A 644 48.24 -50.53 -17.81
C ILE A 644 48.05 -51.26 -16.46
N SER A 645 47.85 -50.51 -15.36
CA SER A 645 48.09 -50.99 -13.99
C SER A 645 47.14 -52.08 -13.47
N SER A 646 45.84 -52.02 -13.76
CA SER A 646 44.90 -53.13 -13.45
C SER A 646 44.91 -54.20 -14.55
N GLY A 647 44.65 -53.79 -15.80
CA GLY A 647 44.32 -54.69 -16.90
C GLY A 647 43.04 -55.51 -16.67
N ASP A 648 42.18 -55.03 -15.77
CA ASP A 648 40.82 -55.53 -15.62
C ASP A 648 39.99 -55.03 -16.81
N PHE A 649 39.53 -55.99 -17.60
CA PHE A 649 38.56 -55.77 -18.67
C PHE A 649 37.23 -55.31 -18.05
N PRO A 650 36.44 -54.43 -18.69
CA PRO A 650 35.10 -54.09 -18.21
C PRO A 650 34.27 -55.32 -17.81
N VAL A 651 33.86 -55.46 -16.55
CA VAL A 651 33.30 -56.72 -16.04
C VAL A 651 31.79 -56.79 -16.27
N LEU A 652 31.31 -57.81 -16.99
CA LEU A 652 29.88 -58.04 -17.19
C LEU A 652 29.17 -58.28 -15.86
N GLU A 653 27.89 -57.92 -15.79
CA GLU A 653 27.04 -58.15 -14.62
C GLU A 653 26.89 -59.65 -14.28
N SER A 654 27.03 -60.53 -15.29
CA SER A 654 27.00 -61.99 -15.18
C SER A 654 28.23 -62.62 -14.47
N GLY A 655 29.20 -61.82 -14.00
CA GLY A 655 30.41 -62.31 -13.33
C GLY A 655 31.45 -62.93 -14.27
N GLN A 656 31.22 -62.89 -15.58
CA GLN A 656 32.22 -63.23 -16.59
C GLN A 656 33.06 -61.99 -16.94
N ARG A 657 34.36 -62.20 -17.17
CA ARG A 657 35.25 -61.16 -17.72
C ARG A 657 34.63 -60.60 -18.99
N GLY A 658 34.71 -59.29 -19.18
CA GLY A 658 34.02 -58.58 -20.26
C GLY A 658 34.06 -59.28 -21.59
N VAL A 659 32.88 -59.44 -22.16
CA VAL A 659 32.74 -59.92 -23.52
C VAL A 659 32.50 -58.71 -24.40
N PHE A 660 33.59 -58.14 -24.96
CA PHE A 660 33.46 -57.67 -26.34
C PHE A 660 32.94 -58.87 -27.14
N PRO A 661 31.92 -58.74 -28.00
CA PRO A 661 31.27 -59.88 -28.61
C PRO A 661 32.26 -60.90 -29.19
N LYS A 662 32.18 -62.15 -28.72
CA LYS A 662 33.13 -63.20 -29.13
C LYS A 662 32.99 -63.47 -30.63
N PRO A 663 34.09 -63.45 -31.41
CA PRO A 663 34.07 -63.94 -32.78
C PRO A 663 33.49 -65.36 -32.83
N GLY A 664 32.41 -65.56 -33.60
CA GLY A 664 31.69 -66.84 -33.68
C GLY A 664 30.50 -67.02 -32.71
N GLY A 665 30.26 -66.08 -31.81
CA GLY A 665 29.03 -66.00 -31.00
C GLY A 665 28.00 -65.06 -31.64
N TRP A 666 27.34 -65.50 -32.72
CA TRP A 666 26.42 -64.68 -33.54
C TRP A 666 27.05 -63.47 -34.28
N ASP A 667 28.38 -63.39 -34.34
CA ASP A 667 29.07 -62.14 -34.72
C ASP A 667 30.11 -62.30 -35.85
N PRO A 668 29.99 -61.53 -36.97
CA PRO A 668 30.98 -61.38 -38.03
C PRO A 668 31.66 -59.98 -38.10
N VAL A 669 31.48 -59.10 -37.11
CA VAL A 669 31.96 -57.70 -37.13
C VAL A 669 33.48 -57.59 -36.90
N SER A 670 34.12 -56.66 -37.62
CA SER A 670 35.55 -56.35 -37.46
C SER A 670 35.83 -55.39 -36.30
N TYR A 671 35.78 -55.90 -35.07
CA TYR A 671 36.18 -55.14 -33.88
C TYR A 671 37.66 -54.72 -33.93
N LYS A 672 37.97 -53.51 -33.43
CA LYS A 672 39.35 -53.02 -33.27
C LYS A 672 39.52 -52.38 -31.90
N ILE A 673 40.26 -53.07 -31.04
CA ILE A 673 40.63 -52.60 -29.72
C ILE A 673 41.95 -51.83 -29.86
N TYR A 674 41.92 -50.51 -29.73
CA TYR A 674 43.14 -49.70 -29.82
C TYR A 674 43.76 -49.55 -28.43
N VAL A 675 45.02 -49.97 -28.30
CA VAL A 675 45.78 -49.90 -27.04
C VAL A 675 47.01 -49.01 -27.21
N PRO A 676 47.53 -48.39 -26.12
CA PRO A 676 48.70 -47.53 -26.20
C PRO A 676 49.90 -48.22 -26.87
N ARG A 677 50.58 -47.50 -27.75
CA ARG A 677 51.75 -48.00 -28.48
C ARG A 677 52.82 -48.61 -27.56
N GLY A 678 53.19 -49.86 -27.80
CA GLY A 678 54.17 -50.63 -27.01
C GLY A 678 53.54 -51.53 -25.94
N THR A 679 52.22 -51.48 -25.75
CA THR A 679 51.49 -52.28 -24.74
C THR A 679 50.79 -53.51 -25.32
N GLY A 680 50.76 -53.67 -26.65
CA GLY A 680 49.95 -54.68 -27.33
C GLY A 680 50.23 -56.10 -26.88
N ALA A 681 51.47 -56.45 -26.57
CA ALA A 681 51.82 -57.78 -26.03
C ALA A 681 51.18 -58.05 -24.65
N THR A 682 51.13 -57.04 -23.78
CA THR A 682 50.51 -57.15 -22.45
C THR A 682 49.00 -57.35 -22.54
N TYR A 683 48.34 -56.58 -23.40
CA TYR A 683 46.90 -56.73 -23.63
C TYR A 683 46.57 -58.07 -24.29
N ARG A 684 47.30 -58.48 -25.34
CA ARG A 684 47.15 -59.80 -25.98
C ARG A 684 47.32 -60.95 -24.99
N ALA A 685 48.30 -60.86 -24.08
CA ALA A 685 48.52 -61.88 -23.04
C ALA A 685 47.39 -61.94 -21.99
N LYS A 686 46.83 -60.79 -21.57
CA LYS A 686 45.68 -60.74 -20.64
C LYS A 686 44.37 -61.15 -21.32
N TRP A 687 44.22 -60.84 -22.62
CA TRP A 687 42.97 -60.86 -23.38
C TRP A 687 43.06 -61.76 -24.63
N ALA A 688 43.55 -62.98 -24.48
CA ALA A 688 43.83 -63.91 -25.58
C ALA A 688 42.63 -64.17 -26.52
N ASP A 689 41.40 -64.16 -26.01
CA ASP A 689 40.17 -64.30 -26.81
C ASP A 689 39.96 -63.16 -27.83
N TYR A 690 40.68 -62.04 -27.70
CA TYR A 690 40.60 -60.84 -28.54
C TYR A 690 41.93 -60.47 -29.22
N ASP A 691 42.91 -61.37 -29.22
CA ASP A 691 44.27 -61.16 -29.73
C ASP A 691 44.30 -60.55 -31.15
N SER A 692 43.48 -61.10 -32.05
CA SER A 692 43.35 -60.69 -33.45
C SER A 692 42.72 -59.30 -33.66
N LEU A 693 42.12 -58.73 -32.61
CA LEU A 693 41.38 -57.46 -32.63
C LEU A 693 42.21 -56.30 -32.07
N ILE A 694 43.33 -56.59 -31.38
CA ILE A 694 44.17 -55.60 -30.70
C ILE A 694 45.12 -54.89 -31.68
N GLN A 695 44.96 -53.58 -31.81
CA GLN A 695 45.79 -52.68 -32.61
C GLN A 695 46.53 -51.71 -31.69
N GLU A 696 47.79 -51.41 -31.99
CA GLU A 696 48.57 -50.40 -31.26
C GLU A 696 48.48 -49.05 -32.00
N LYS A 697 48.18 -47.97 -31.27
CA LYS A 697 48.06 -46.63 -31.85
C LYS A 697 48.69 -45.55 -30.97
#